data_AF-A0A7C3VN18-F1
#
_entry.id   AF-A0A7C3VN18-F1
#
_cell.length_a   1.000
_cell.length_b   1.000
_cell.length_c   1.000
_cell.angle_alpha   90.00
_cell.angle_beta   90.00
_cell.angle_gamma   90.00
#
_symmetry.space_group_name_H-M   'P 1'
#
loop_
_entity.id
_entity.type
_entity.pdbx_description
1 polymer ?
#
loop_
_entity_poly.entity_id
_entity_poly.type
_entity_poly.pdbx_seq_one_letter_code
_entity_poly.pdbx_strand_id
1 'polypeptide(L)'
;MGKKRGSKEGGLFSFLHDEQVKPPQLPPSIDRYEKLLRQKEVLLASHDQQLQKREAALKHHENQIKDREITLHKKERSFHDKDRIIKEVTANLHRAETRRDNILKDIESLESKRKEMESALKEKHKASLSEIEQHIDARKAAAKKDLADMEHKLQTTHELIANRRQELHAIEKDLLQKRELLGTGERSLSKKYEELTHLQHGLDTRQRLLDTKERVLNEKEAGLLDLDKQLTKKVKLIADKENTLESVIASREKRAKELEAERASLEKKNAAIMKDIMVSRAELHSLEHDIQKRRAQHVGSKQAIAKKFQQLEGWEKQLANQNKLLKEKEKALRGKESALGTLEHELNNRRTGLNHQEQRITSLKESVDQESQLLERRYEQAEKRAEERKAELKAIQKAVDEKASLAESRVSEKSSKEHEALVAKRKEMEAHVAKLREEAKQTTKELAKKENLLKHLQETLTIKSRQLSRLEHDVEKRQQLLEKKEKALTGKESDTTALDKELDKKQKELARREQELAQEELVLLKHKSSVEEAREELEKMRNALEEELKGRRAELADVESRWKQEMDALSQARAEIRKEKSSLRTLVQGDLNALSEKEDELVKAVKEFEKDRRKLATEEDRLVARVRELERTAHEHGKVEAQFKAREQALVNFEDALNKKEAILNKSLKQAEEARKKAEELRAKISKVKETKADIKRLTFIRNELEWTIERESRKVIALGGKLHHLEEKVQVAKHPTAPKQKISKQPMPHKLTPAAPEEPGMMEDHQESGIAAARPSEIPHLLNQAHDAITANDMQTAKRVLEKLQHVHAQLKNIEAKRTLGYEILDIKASIKLAALS
;
A
#
# COMPACT_ATOMS: atom_id res chain seq x y z
N MET A 1 67.68 87.41 101.58
CA MET A 1 69.09 87.73 101.87
C MET A 1 69.09 89.20 102.30
N GLY A 2 69.29 89.60 103.57
CA GLY A 2 70.49 89.51 104.43
C GLY A 2 71.25 90.85 104.35
N LYS A 3 71.69 91.55 105.41
CA LYS A 3 71.80 91.37 106.89
C LYS A 3 71.74 92.79 107.55
N LYS A 4 71.13 93.00 108.74
CA LYS A 4 71.77 93.16 110.09
C LYS A 4 73.00 94.11 110.10
N ARG A 5 73.25 95.10 111.00
CA ARG A 5 72.79 95.59 112.34
C ARG A 5 73.10 97.12 112.40
N GLY A 6 72.79 97.97 113.39
CA GLY A 6 72.06 97.85 114.67
C GLY A 6 72.82 98.45 115.88
N SER A 7 72.21 99.43 116.58
CA SER A 7 72.56 99.95 117.94
C SER A 7 73.87 100.77 118.08
N LYS A 8 74.09 101.64 119.09
CA LYS A 8 73.39 101.95 120.37
C LYS A 8 73.95 103.27 120.99
N GLU A 9 73.19 103.88 121.93
CA GLU A 9 73.61 104.91 122.94
C GLU A 9 74.24 106.23 122.40
N GLY A 10 73.96 107.45 122.89
CA GLY A 10 73.74 107.97 124.26
C GLY A 10 75.03 108.69 124.68
N GLY A 11 75.11 109.96 125.08
CA GLY A 11 74.18 110.98 125.61
C GLY A 11 75.01 111.88 126.56
N LEU A 12 74.54 113.09 126.91
CA LEU A 12 75.21 114.11 127.77
C LEU A 12 76.44 114.84 127.12
N PHE A 13 76.86 116.05 127.48
CA PHE A 13 76.25 117.31 127.99
C PHE A 13 77.42 118.30 128.20
N SER A 14 77.38 119.53 127.65
CA SER A 14 78.21 120.71 128.05
C SER A 14 79.75 120.66 127.94
N PHE A 15 80.55 121.75 128.01
CA PHE A 15 80.30 123.21 128.19
C PHE A 15 81.28 124.03 127.29
N LEU A 16 81.13 125.36 127.26
CA LEU A 16 81.83 126.38 126.44
C LEU A 16 83.29 126.76 126.87
N HIS A 17 83.93 127.58 126.02
CA HIS A 17 84.84 128.75 126.27
C HIS A 17 85.16 129.14 127.74
N ASP A 18 86.26 129.82 128.10
CA ASP A 18 87.49 130.28 127.40
C ASP A 18 88.53 130.79 128.42
N GLU A 19 89.78 130.98 127.96
CA GLU A 19 90.73 132.08 128.24
C GLU A 19 91.12 132.65 129.65
N GLN A 20 92.44 132.87 129.75
CA GLN A 20 93.17 134.06 130.28
C GLN A 20 93.39 134.38 131.78
N VAL A 21 94.68 134.37 132.16
CA VAL A 21 95.53 135.46 132.74
C VAL A 21 95.00 136.40 133.87
N LYS A 22 95.84 136.53 134.93
CA LYS A 22 96.03 137.63 135.94
C LYS A 22 95.47 139.03 135.57
N PRO A 23 95.06 139.94 136.51
CA PRO A 23 95.93 140.47 137.59
C PRO A 23 95.18 140.93 138.91
N PRO A 24 95.37 142.09 139.63
CA PRO A 24 95.44 142.09 141.11
C PRO A 24 94.53 143.04 141.95
N GLN A 25 94.38 142.67 143.24
CA GLN A 25 94.17 143.47 144.49
C GLN A 25 93.19 144.68 144.65
N LEU A 26 92.21 144.47 145.56
CA LEU A 26 91.70 145.38 146.65
C LEU A 26 90.83 146.64 146.32
N PRO A 27 89.94 147.14 147.22
CA PRO A 27 89.27 146.57 148.43
C PRO A 27 87.70 146.77 148.41
N PRO A 28 86.90 146.94 149.51
CA PRO A 28 85.91 145.92 149.92
C PRO A 28 84.42 146.37 150.07
N SER A 29 83.44 145.50 149.69
CA SER A 29 82.03 145.45 150.23
C SER A 29 81.12 144.48 149.41
N ILE A 30 81.45 143.19 149.30
CA ILE A 30 80.93 142.31 148.22
C ILE A 30 79.68 141.45 148.55
N ASP A 31 79.44 141.07 149.81
CA ASP A 31 78.55 139.95 150.18
C ASP A 31 77.06 140.03 149.75
N ARG A 32 76.52 141.21 149.41
CA ARG A 32 75.11 141.33 148.98
C ARG A 32 74.86 140.99 147.52
N TYR A 33 75.88 141.09 146.63
CA TYR A 33 75.68 140.86 145.20
C TYR A 33 75.80 139.37 144.80
N GLU A 34 76.69 138.60 145.43
CA GLU A 34 76.85 137.16 145.10
C GLU A 34 75.58 136.34 145.33
N LYS A 35 74.81 136.68 146.38
CA LYS A 35 73.57 135.97 146.73
C LYS A 35 72.48 136.16 145.66
N LEU A 36 72.50 137.30 144.97
CA LEU A 36 71.62 137.64 143.84
C LEU A 36 72.06 136.96 142.53
N LEU A 37 73.38 136.79 142.32
CA LEU A 37 73.90 136.00 141.20
C LEU A 37 73.45 134.54 141.30
N ARG A 38 73.65 133.88 142.45
CA ARG A 38 73.31 132.46 142.61
C ARG A 38 71.81 132.16 142.43
N GLN A 39 70.93 133.10 142.79
CA GLN A 39 69.50 132.96 142.50
C GLN A 39 69.18 133.07 141.00
N LYS A 40 69.87 133.94 140.26
CA LYS A 40 69.75 134.02 138.79
C LYS A 40 70.29 132.76 138.11
N GLU A 41 71.40 132.21 138.56
CA GLU A 41 72.01 130.99 138.01
C GLU A 41 71.06 129.78 138.11
N VAL A 42 70.40 129.58 139.27
CA VAL A 42 69.41 128.50 139.44
C VAL A 42 68.17 128.71 138.56
N LEU A 43 67.71 129.96 138.39
CA LEU A 43 66.60 130.27 137.49
C LEU A 43 66.96 130.06 136.02
N LEU A 44 68.19 130.41 135.61
CA LEU A 44 68.72 130.16 134.27
C LEU A 44 68.81 128.64 133.99
N ALA A 45 69.41 127.87 134.90
CA ALA A 45 69.51 126.41 134.76
C ALA A 45 68.12 125.73 134.68
N SER A 46 67.13 126.23 135.43
CA SER A 46 65.73 125.77 135.33
C SER A 46 65.09 126.14 134.00
N HIS A 47 65.40 127.33 133.46
CA HIS A 47 64.91 127.78 132.16
C HIS A 47 65.52 126.96 131.01
N ASP A 48 66.83 126.71 131.04
CA ASP A 48 67.54 125.87 130.09
C ASP A 48 67.00 124.43 130.10
N GLN A 49 66.69 123.88 131.28
CA GLN A 49 66.08 122.56 131.38
C GLN A 49 64.63 122.52 130.82
N GLN A 50 63.89 123.63 130.88
CA GLN A 50 62.60 123.76 130.19
C GLN A 50 62.76 123.94 128.68
N LEU A 51 63.78 124.68 128.22
CA LEU A 51 64.11 124.83 126.81
C LEU A 51 64.49 123.49 126.19
N GLN A 52 65.39 122.72 126.81
CA GLN A 52 65.75 121.37 126.35
C GLN A 52 64.55 120.42 126.28
N LYS A 53 63.61 120.49 127.25
CA LYS A 53 62.36 119.72 127.20
C LYS A 53 61.45 120.16 126.04
N ARG A 54 61.36 121.47 125.76
CA ARG A 54 60.62 122.01 124.61
C ARG A 54 61.27 121.63 123.28
N GLU A 55 62.59 121.70 123.17
CA GLU A 55 63.34 121.24 121.98
C GLU A 55 63.13 119.75 121.72
N ALA A 56 63.19 118.90 122.76
CA ALA A 56 62.90 117.48 122.63
C ALA A 56 61.45 117.21 122.17
N ALA A 57 60.47 117.96 122.71
CA ALA A 57 59.07 117.86 122.30
C ALA A 57 58.85 118.36 120.85
N LEU A 58 59.48 119.48 120.46
CA LEU A 58 59.44 120.00 119.10
C LEU A 58 60.06 119.01 118.11
N LYS A 59 61.21 118.42 118.44
CA LYS A 59 61.90 117.39 117.63
C LYS A 59 61.08 116.10 117.53
N HIS A 60 60.31 115.75 118.56
CA HIS A 60 59.36 114.64 118.50
C HIS A 60 58.17 114.96 117.57
N HIS A 61 57.59 116.15 117.67
CA HIS A 61 56.53 116.59 116.76
C HIS A 61 57.00 116.74 115.31
N GLU A 62 58.22 117.24 115.08
CA GLU A 62 58.84 117.32 113.75
C GLU A 62 58.97 115.93 113.11
N ASN A 63 59.37 114.92 113.90
CA ASN A 63 59.41 113.53 113.43
C ASN A 63 58.00 112.96 113.17
N GLN A 64 57.01 113.23 114.02
CA GLN A 64 55.62 112.84 113.77
C GLN A 64 55.03 113.50 112.50
N ILE A 65 55.42 114.74 112.20
CA ILE A 65 55.04 115.45 110.98
C ILE A 65 55.66 114.74 109.77
N LYS A 66 56.98 114.47 109.79
CA LYS A 66 57.68 113.71 108.73
C LYS A 66 57.08 112.33 108.48
N ASP A 67 56.72 111.58 109.53
CA ASP A 67 56.05 110.28 109.37
C ASP A 67 54.64 110.40 108.77
N ARG A 68 53.90 111.45 109.11
CA ARG A 68 52.60 111.77 108.49
C ARG A 68 52.75 112.18 107.04
N GLU A 69 53.75 112.99 106.69
CA GLU A 69 54.08 113.36 105.30
C GLU A 69 54.46 112.14 104.46
N ILE A 70 55.32 111.26 104.98
CA ILE A 70 55.65 109.98 104.32
C ILE A 70 54.41 109.11 104.11
N THR A 71 53.48 109.10 105.08
CA THR A 71 52.22 108.34 104.99
C THR A 71 51.25 108.96 103.99
N LEU A 72 51.17 110.29 103.91
CA LEU A 72 50.39 111.02 102.93
C LEU A 72 50.95 110.79 101.52
N HIS A 73 52.25 110.94 101.30
CA HIS A 73 52.89 110.62 100.01
C HIS A 73 52.69 109.16 99.57
N LYS A 74 52.64 108.19 100.50
CA LYS A 74 52.25 106.81 100.18
C LYS A 74 50.79 106.69 99.72
N LYS A 75 49.86 107.40 100.40
CA LYS A 75 48.44 107.44 100.00
C LYS A 75 48.25 108.15 98.66
N GLU A 76 48.90 109.29 98.45
CA GLU A 76 48.87 110.05 97.19
C GLU A 76 49.35 109.20 96.00
N ARG A 77 50.46 108.47 96.14
CA ARG A 77 50.92 107.51 95.13
C ARG A 77 49.86 106.42 94.86
N SER A 78 49.27 105.85 95.92
CA SER A 78 48.20 104.86 95.77
C SER A 78 46.95 105.40 95.08
N PHE A 79 46.59 106.67 95.28
CA PHE A 79 45.50 107.33 94.54
C PHE A 79 45.89 107.56 93.07
N HIS A 80 47.11 108.00 92.77
CA HIS A 80 47.59 108.13 91.38
C HIS A 80 47.61 106.79 90.64
N ASP A 81 48.01 105.70 91.31
CA ASP A 81 47.96 104.35 90.74
C ASP A 81 46.52 103.89 90.46
N LYS A 82 45.57 104.20 91.35
CA LYS A 82 44.14 103.92 91.13
C LYS A 82 43.56 104.73 89.98
N ASP A 83 43.85 106.03 89.90
CA ASP A 83 43.41 106.89 88.79
C ASP A 83 44.00 106.45 87.45
N ARG A 84 45.24 105.97 87.45
CA ARG A 84 45.87 105.36 86.26
C ARG A 84 45.12 104.11 85.82
N ILE A 85 44.78 103.22 86.75
CA ILE A 85 44.01 101.99 86.48
C ILE A 85 42.62 102.34 85.94
N ILE A 86 41.91 103.29 86.56
CA ILE A 86 40.58 103.74 86.10
C ILE A 86 40.66 104.25 84.65
N LYS A 87 41.62 105.12 84.33
CA LYS A 87 41.82 105.65 82.97
C LYS A 87 42.15 104.54 81.95
N GLU A 88 42.95 103.55 82.33
CA GLU A 88 43.25 102.40 81.46
C GLU A 88 42.02 101.50 81.24
N VAL A 89 41.20 101.28 82.27
CA VAL A 89 39.92 100.55 82.16
C VAL A 89 38.94 101.29 81.25
N THR A 90 38.74 102.60 81.43
CA THR A 90 37.85 103.41 80.58
C THR A 90 38.30 103.39 79.12
N ALA A 91 39.60 103.51 78.83
CA ALA A 91 40.13 103.44 77.47
C ALA A 91 39.96 102.04 76.84
N ASN A 92 40.06 100.97 77.63
CA ASN A 92 39.84 99.61 77.15
C ASN A 92 38.35 99.31 76.93
N LEU A 93 37.45 99.83 77.77
CA LEU A 93 36.01 99.76 77.58
C LEU A 93 35.61 100.42 76.25
N HIS A 94 36.08 101.64 76.00
CA HIS A 94 35.75 102.36 74.78
C HIS A 94 36.23 101.64 73.51
N ARG A 95 37.43 101.03 73.54
CA ARG A 95 37.91 100.17 72.44
C ARG A 95 37.08 98.90 72.25
N ALA A 96 36.49 98.35 73.32
CA ALA A 96 35.61 97.20 73.25
C ALA A 96 34.25 97.58 72.63
N GLU A 97 33.72 98.76 72.97
CA GLU A 97 32.52 99.35 72.36
C GLU A 97 32.72 99.55 70.85
N THR A 98 33.80 100.21 70.42
CA THR A 98 34.07 100.40 68.97
C THR A 98 34.17 99.06 68.22
N ARG A 99 34.74 98.02 68.85
CA ARG A 99 34.81 96.67 68.27
C ARG A 99 33.45 96.02 68.16
N ARG A 100 32.61 96.11 69.20
CA ARG A 100 31.23 95.60 69.18
C ARG A 100 30.44 96.26 68.05
N ASP A 101 30.53 97.57 67.91
CA ASP A 101 29.75 98.33 66.92
C ASP A 101 30.17 98.02 65.48
N ASN A 102 31.45 97.71 65.25
CA ASN A 102 31.90 97.19 63.95
C ASN A 102 31.40 95.76 63.68
N ILE A 103 31.40 94.87 64.69
CA ILE A 103 30.85 93.51 64.56
C ILE A 103 29.35 93.54 64.24
N LEU A 104 28.59 94.48 64.83
CA LEU A 104 27.16 94.65 64.52
C LEU A 104 26.94 95.03 63.06
N LYS A 105 27.73 95.96 62.50
CA LYS A 105 27.67 96.33 61.06
C LYS A 105 28.02 95.15 60.14
N ASP A 106 28.98 94.32 60.52
CA ASP A 106 29.32 93.11 59.76
C ASP A 106 28.16 92.09 59.78
N ILE A 107 27.46 91.94 60.92
CA ILE A 107 26.27 91.09 61.03
C ILE A 107 25.13 91.61 60.14
N GLU A 108 24.82 92.91 60.18
CA GLU A 108 23.79 93.53 59.33
C GLU A 108 24.07 93.35 57.83
N SER A 109 25.34 93.46 57.43
CA SER A 109 25.81 93.22 56.06
C SER A 109 25.62 91.75 55.63
N LEU A 110 25.93 90.79 56.52
CA LEU A 110 25.75 89.37 56.27
C LEU A 110 24.27 88.96 56.25
N GLU A 111 23.43 89.53 57.11
CA GLU A 111 21.97 89.30 57.07
C GLU A 111 21.34 89.82 55.78
N SER A 112 21.80 90.98 55.29
CA SER A 112 21.32 91.56 54.02
C SER A 112 21.65 90.63 52.85
N LYS A 113 22.91 90.18 52.74
CA LYS A 113 23.33 89.19 51.72
C LYS A 113 22.61 87.85 51.85
N ARG A 114 22.31 87.41 53.07
CA ARG A 114 21.51 86.19 53.30
C ARG A 114 20.10 86.35 52.72
N LYS A 115 19.43 87.48 52.98
CA LYS A 115 18.09 87.77 52.46
C LYS A 115 18.07 87.81 50.92
N GLU A 116 19.08 88.42 50.30
CA GLU A 116 19.26 88.45 48.84
C GLU A 116 19.42 87.04 48.24
N MET A 117 20.29 86.20 48.82
CA MET A 117 20.45 84.81 48.38
C MET A 117 19.17 83.99 48.57
N GLU A 118 18.44 84.20 49.66
CA GLU A 118 17.18 83.51 49.93
C GLU A 118 16.09 83.91 48.92
N SER A 119 16.01 85.19 48.53
CA SER A 119 15.09 85.63 47.48
C SER A 119 15.46 85.08 46.10
N ALA A 120 16.76 85.06 45.77
CA ALA A 120 17.24 84.50 44.50
C ALA A 120 16.96 82.99 44.38
N LEU A 121 17.09 82.24 45.48
CA LEU A 121 16.73 80.82 45.53
C LEU A 121 15.22 80.59 45.37
N LYS A 122 14.38 81.42 46.01
CA LYS A 122 12.92 81.33 45.89
C LYS A 122 12.45 81.58 44.45
N GLU A 123 12.95 82.61 43.77
CA GLU A 123 12.63 82.84 42.36
C GLU A 123 13.18 81.74 41.45
N LYS A 124 14.39 81.22 41.70
CA LYS A 124 14.92 80.08 40.91
C LYS A 124 14.06 78.82 41.07
N HIS A 125 13.63 78.48 42.29
CA HIS A 125 12.75 77.34 42.55
C HIS A 125 11.39 77.52 41.87
N LYS A 126 10.80 78.72 41.94
CA LYS A 126 9.54 79.06 41.28
C LYS A 126 9.62 78.96 39.76
N ALA A 127 10.73 79.40 39.15
CA ALA A 127 10.96 79.24 37.72
C ALA A 127 11.04 77.75 37.32
N SER A 128 11.84 76.95 38.03
CA SER A 128 11.96 75.51 37.74
C SER A 128 10.65 74.73 37.98
N LEU A 129 9.83 75.11 38.95
CA LEU A 129 8.50 74.52 39.14
C LEU A 129 7.57 74.84 37.96
N SER A 130 7.54 76.09 37.48
CA SER A 130 6.77 76.49 36.29
C SER A 130 7.20 75.74 35.02
N GLU A 131 8.50 75.51 34.82
CA GLU A 131 9.01 74.69 33.70
C GLU A 131 8.55 73.22 33.81
N ILE A 132 8.56 72.64 35.01
CA ILE A 132 8.08 71.29 35.28
C ILE A 132 6.58 71.17 35.02
N GLU A 133 5.77 72.13 35.46
CA GLU A 133 4.32 72.18 35.22
C GLU A 133 4.02 72.24 33.71
N GLN A 134 4.69 73.13 32.96
CA GLN A 134 4.56 73.21 31.50
C GLN A 134 4.92 71.89 30.80
N HIS A 135 5.99 71.21 31.25
CA HIS A 135 6.37 69.89 30.71
C HIS A 135 5.34 68.79 31.04
N ILE A 136 4.75 68.82 32.24
CA ILE A 136 3.70 67.89 32.65
C ILE A 136 2.45 68.09 31.77
N ASP A 137 2.01 69.33 31.56
CA ASP A 137 0.80 69.61 30.79
C ASP A 137 1.00 69.38 29.29
N ALA A 138 2.18 69.67 28.73
CA ALA A 138 2.54 69.27 27.38
C ALA A 138 2.50 67.74 27.19
N ARG A 139 2.99 66.97 28.18
CA ARG A 139 2.91 65.50 28.16
C ARG A 139 1.48 64.98 28.29
N LYS A 140 0.66 65.57 29.16
CA LYS A 140 -0.78 65.23 29.25
C LYS A 140 -1.51 65.49 27.93
N ALA A 141 -1.23 66.62 27.27
CA ALA A 141 -1.82 66.97 25.98
C ALA A 141 -1.41 65.98 24.88
N ALA A 142 -0.12 65.62 24.81
CA ALA A 142 0.38 64.60 23.88
C ALA A 142 -0.28 63.23 24.12
N ALA A 143 -0.26 62.73 25.37
CA ALA A 143 -0.87 61.45 25.73
C ALA A 143 -2.38 61.41 25.44
N LYS A 144 -3.11 62.52 25.65
CA LYS A 144 -4.53 62.63 25.31
C LYS A 144 -4.77 62.58 23.80
N LYS A 145 -3.87 63.15 22.99
CA LYS A 145 -3.93 63.04 21.53
C LYS A 145 -3.65 61.62 21.07
N ASP A 146 -2.58 60.98 21.57
CA ASP A 146 -2.22 59.61 21.21
C ASP A 146 -3.34 58.61 21.57
N LEU A 147 -4.03 58.85 22.69
CA LEU A 147 -5.21 58.06 23.09
C LEU A 147 -6.39 58.25 22.14
N ALA A 148 -6.69 59.48 21.71
CA ALA A 148 -7.74 59.74 20.72
C ALA A 148 -7.39 59.14 19.33
N ASP A 149 -6.12 59.20 18.92
CA ASP A 149 -5.64 58.57 17.68
C ASP A 149 -5.72 57.02 17.76
N MET A 150 -5.53 56.44 18.96
CA MET A 150 -5.75 55.00 19.22
C MET A 150 -7.25 54.64 19.20
N GLU A 151 -8.11 55.42 19.85
CA GLU A 151 -9.56 55.23 19.85
C GLU A 151 -10.14 55.28 18.44
N HIS A 152 -9.72 56.27 17.62
CA HIS A 152 -10.13 56.36 16.23
C HIS A 152 -9.66 55.14 15.40
N LYS A 153 -8.43 54.65 15.60
CA LYS A 153 -7.95 53.41 14.94
C LYS A 153 -8.72 52.17 15.40
N LEU A 154 -9.08 52.08 16.67
CA LEU A 154 -9.93 51.01 17.19
C LEU A 154 -11.34 51.09 16.58
N GLN A 155 -11.90 52.28 16.41
CA GLN A 155 -13.21 52.45 15.80
C GLN A 155 -13.21 52.04 14.31
N THR A 156 -12.21 52.47 13.52
CA THR A 156 -12.10 52.06 12.11
C THR A 156 -11.84 50.56 11.93
N THR A 157 -11.10 49.91 12.84
CA THR A 157 -10.93 48.45 12.81
C THR A 157 -12.20 47.69 13.21
N HIS A 158 -13.00 48.19 14.16
CA HIS A 158 -14.32 47.62 14.47
C HIS A 158 -15.29 47.74 13.28
N GLU A 159 -15.31 48.88 12.58
CA GLU A 159 -16.12 49.07 11.36
C GLU A 159 -15.68 48.11 10.24
N LEU A 160 -14.37 47.94 10.02
CA LEU A 160 -13.83 46.97 9.06
C LEU A 160 -14.26 45.53 9.40
N ILE A 161 -14.19 45.15 10.69
CA ILE A 161 -14.61 43.83 11.17
C ILE A 161 -16.12 43.64 10.99
N ALA A 162 -16.93 44.66 11.25
CA ALA A 162 -18.38 44.62 11.05
C ALA A 162 -18.73 44.40 9.56
N ASN A 163 -18.10 45.16 8.66
CA ASN A 163 -18.28 45.00 7.22
C ASN A 163 -17.85 43.61 6.75
N ARG A 164 -16.69 43.12 7.20
CA ARG A 164 -16.19 41.78 6.83
C ARG A 164 -17.08 40.65 7.33
N ARG A 165 -17.75 40.81 8.48
CA ARG A 165 -18.78 39.88 8.98
C ARG A 165 -20.04 39.89 8.10
N GLN A 166 -20.47 41.04 7.61
CA GLN A 166 -21.60 41.13 6.67
C GLN A 166 -21.28 40.47 5.32
N GLU A 167 -20.06 40.68 4.79
CA GLU A 167 -19.58 40.00 3.58
C GLU A 167 -19.53 38.48 3.75
N LEU A 168 -19.00 37.99 4.88
CA LEU A 168 -19.00 36.55 5.19
C LEU A 168 -20.41 35.98 5.27
N HIS A 169 -21.35 36.65 5.95
CA HIS A 169 -22.74 36.20 6.00
C HIS A 169 -23.43 36.21 4.62
N ALA A 170 -23.07 37.14 3.73
CA ALA A 170 -23.54 37.12 2.34
C ALA A 170 -22.99 35.90 1.58
N ILE A 171 -21.69 35.62 1.71
CA ILE A 171 -21.04 34.45 1.10
C ILE A 171 -21.63 33.13 1.63
N GLU A 172 -21.87 33.01 2.94
CA GLU A 172 -22.50 31.83 3.55
C GLU A 172 -23.91 31.59 2.99
N LYS A 173 -24.70 32.66 2.80
CA LYS A 173 -26.04 32.59 2.20
C LYS A 173 -25.99 32.13 0.73
N ASP A 174 -25.06 32.67 -0.06
CA ASP A 174 -24.84 32.26 -1.46
C ASP A 174 -24.37 30.80 -1.56
N LEU A 175 -23.52 30.35 -0.64
CA LEU A 175 -23.06 28.95 -0.57
C LEU A 175 -24.19 27.99 -0.19
N LEU A 176 -25.08 28.39 0.73
CA LEU A 176 -26.29 27.63 1.05
C LEU A 176 -27.21 27.50 -0.17
N GLN A 177 -27.48 28.59 -0.90
CA GLN A 177 -28.28 28.54 -2.12
C GLN A 177 -27.64 27.67 -3.22
N LYS A 178 -26.32 27.76 -3.42
CA LYS A 178 -25.59 26.89 -4.35
C LYS A 178 -25.66 25.41 -3.94
N ARG A 179 -25.63 25.12 -2.63
CA ARG A 179 -25.77 23.76 -2.10
C ARG A 179 -27.19 23.21 -2.31
N GLU A 180 -28.22 24.03 -2.14
CA GLU A 180 -29.60 23.64 -2.45
C GLU A 180 -29.77 23.36 -3.94
N LEU A 181 -29.25 24.23 -4.82
CA LEU A 181 -29.24 24.03 -6.27
C LEU A 181 -28.51 22.75 -6.67
N LEU A 182 -27.32 22.48 -6.13
CA LEU A 182 -26.60 21.21 -6.32
C LEU A 182 -27.45 20.02 -5.89
N GLY A 183 -28.06 20.07 -4.70
CA GLY A 183 -28.96 19.02 -4.22
C GLY A 183 -30.23 18.83 -5.07
N THR A 184 -30.66 19.83 -5.86
CA THR A 184 -31.71 19.64 -6.89
C THR A 184 -31.16 19.07 -8.19
N GLY A 185 -29.94 19.45 -8.58
CA GLY A 185 -29.21 18.90 -9.73
C GLY A 185 -28.92 17.41 -9.56
N GLU A 186 -28.41 17.00 -8.39
CA GLU A 186 -28.19 15.61 -8.00
C GLU A 186 -29.48 14.78 -8.06
N ARG A 187 -30.59 15.30 -7.54
CA ARG A 187 -31.91 14.65 -7.63
C ARG A 187 -32.40 14.53 -9.09
N SER A 188 -32.12 15.50 -9.94
CA SER A 188 -32.44 15.46 -11.37
C SER A 188 -31.54 14.46 -12.13
N LEU A 189 -30.26 14.36 -11.76
CA LEU A 189 -29.31 13.40 -12.31
C LEU A 189 -29.63 11.97 -11.89
N SER A 190 -30.04 11.73 -10.64
CA SER A 190 -30.52 10.41 -10.17
C SER A 190 -31.69 9.92 -11.00
N LYS A 191 -32.70 10.78 -11.22
CA LYS A 191 -33.85 10.46 -12.08
C LYS A 191 -33.44 10.16 -13.52
N LYS A 192 -32.53 10.95 -14.10
CA LYS A 192 -31.99 10.66 -15.44
C LYS A 192 -31.17 9.36 -15.48
N TYR A 193 -30.50 8.99 -14.40
CA TYR A 193 -29.81 7.70 -14.27
C TYR A 193 -30.81 6.55 -14.21
N GLU A 194 -31.91 6.68 -13.45
CA GLU A 194 -33.01 5.72 -13.41
C GLU A 194 -33.69 5.57 -14.79
N GLU A 195 -33.95 6.68 -15.50
CA GLU A 195 -34.45 6.67 -16.87
C GLU A 195 -33.48 5.98 -17.84
N LEU A 196 -32.17 6.25 -17.71
CA LEU A 196 -31.14 5.61 -18.53
C LEU A 196 -31.00 4.11 -18.23
N THR A 197 -31.11 3.65 -16.98
CA THR A 197 -31.08 2.21 -16.67
C THR A 197 -32.32 1.49 -17.20
N HIS A 198 -33.50 2.14 -17.18
CA HIS A 198 -34.69 1.62 -17.86
C HIS A 198 -34.55 1.56 -19.38
N LEU A 199 -33.96 2.58 -20.00
CA LEU A 199 -33.67 2.58 -21.45
C LEU A 199 -32.62 1.52 -21.83
N GLN A 200 -31.58 1.34 -21.01
CA GLN A 200 -30.56 0.30 -21.17
C GLN A 200 -31.20 -1.09 -21.13
N HIS A 201 -32.06 -1.35 -20.14
CA HIS A 201 -32.79 -2.62 -20.05
C HIS A 201 -33.73 -2.86 -21.26
N GLY A 202 -34.33 -1.79 -21.79
CA GLY A 202 -35.10 -1.81 -23.04
C GLY A 202 -34.26 -2.06 -24.30
N LEU A 203 -33.01 -1.61 -24.32
CA LEU A 203 -32.02 -1.92 -25.35
C LEU A 203 -31.55 -3.37 -25.27
N ASP A 204 -31.20 -3.87 -24.09
CA ASP A 204 -30.76 -5.25 -23.87
C ASP A 204 -31.86 -6.27 -24.25
N THR A 205 -33.12 -5.97 -23.95
CA THR A 205 -34.25 -6.81 -24.37
C THR A 205 -34.47 -6.77 -25.88
N ARG A 206 -34.26 -5.62 -26.55
CA ARG A 206 -34.30 -5.53 -28.02
C ARG A 206 -33.12 -6.23 -28.68
N GLN A 207 -31.92 -6.16 -28.10
CA GLN A 207 -30.73 -6.84 -28.59
C GLN A 207 -30.91 -8.35 -28.53
N ARG A 208 -31.35 -8.91 -27.39
CA ARG A 208 -31.69 -10.35 -27.28
C ARG A 208 -32.76 -10.80 -28.30
N LEU A 209 -33.71 -9.92 -28.62
CA LEU A 209 -34.72 -10.14 -29.66
C LEU A 209 -34.15 -10.10 -31.09
N LEU A 210 -33.12 -9.29 -31.33
CA LEU A 210 -32.36 -9.30 -32.58
C LEU A 210 -31.50 -10.55 -32.69
N ASP A 211 -30.72 -10.89 -31.65
CA ASP A 211 -29.85 -12.07 -31.62
C ASP A 211 -30.64 -13.37 -31.86
N THR A 212 -31.86 -13.47 -31.31
CA THR A 212 -32.76 -14.62 -31.56
C THR A 212 -33.32 -14.62 -32.98
N LYS A 213 -33.66 -13.47 -33.57
CA LYS A 213 -34.07 -13.38 -34.98
C LYS A 213 -32.93 -13.68 -35.94
N GLU A 214 -31.72 -13.25 -35.61
CA GLU A 214 -30.50 -13.48 -36.39
C GLU A 214 -30.12 -14.97 -36.36
N ARG A 215 -30.21 -15.65 -35.22
CA ARG A 215 -30.10 -17.13 -35.15
C ARG A 215 -31.13 -17.83 -36.04
N VAL A 216 -32.41 -17.46 -35.96
CA VAL A 216 -33.47 -18.06 -36.79
C VAL A 216 -33.28 -17.76 -38.28
N LEU A 217 -32.71 -16.60 -38.64
CA LEU A 217 -32.30 -16.30 -40.02
C LEU A 217 -31.13 -17.19 -40.45
N ASN A 218 -30.06 -17.27 -39.66
CA ASN A 218 -28.88 -18.10 -39.95
C ASN A 218 -29.23 -19.60 -40.07
N GLU A 219 -30.15 -20.11 -39.25
CA GLU A 219 -30.68 -21.48 -39.36
C GLU A 219 -31.47 -21.69 -40.66
N LYS A 220 -32.28 -20.71 -41.09
CA LYS A 220 -33.00 -20.76 -42.37
C LYS A 220 -32.07 -20.62 -43.57
N GLU A 221 -31.07 -19.76 -43.49
CA GLU A 221 -30.04 -19.62 -44.52
C GLU A 221 -29.23 -20.90 -44.65
N ALA A 222 -28.80 -21.52 -43.54
CA ALA A 222 -28.13 -22.82 -43.55
C ALA A 222 -29.02 -23.92 -44.16
N GLY A 223 -30.31 -23.95 -43.84
CA GLY A 223 -31.29 -24.87 -44.43
C GLY A 223 -31.47 -24.65 -45.94
N LEU A 224 -31.53 -23.40 -46.40
CA LEU A 224 -31.57 -23.06 -47.83
C LEU A 224 -30.26 -23.43 -48.54
N LEU A 225 -29.11 -23.26 -47.88
CA LEU A 225 -27.79 -23.61 -48.42
C LEU A 225 -27.60 -25.13 -48.53
N ASP A 226 -28.21 -25.93 -47.66
CA ASP A 226 -28.23 -27.39 -47.85
C ASP A 226 -29.22 -27.81 -48.95
N LEU A 227 -30.39 -27.18 -49.03
CA LEU A 227 -31.36 -27.43 -50.10
C LEU A 227 -30.78 -27.10 -51.49
N ASP A 228 -30.05 -25.98 -51.61
CA ASP A 228 -29.34 -25.57 -52.82
C ASP A 228 -28.19 -26.53 -53.17
N LYS A 229 -27.42 -27.00 -52.17
CA LYS A 229 -26.43 -28.08 -52.36
C LYS A 229 -27.07 -29.38 -52.84
N GLN A 230 -28.27 -29.74 -52.35
CA GLN A 230 -28.99 -30.94 -52.79
C GLN A 230 -29.55 -30.80 -54.22
N LEU A 231 -30.07 -29.62 -54.58
CA LEU A 231 -30.52 -29.31 -55.95
C LEU A 231 -29.34 -29.27 -56.94
N THR A 232 -28.26 -28.58 -56.60
CA THR A 232 -27.05 -28.49 -57.42
C THR A 232 -26.42 -29.87 -57.68
N LYS A 233 -26.45 -30.78 -56.69
CA LYS A 233 -26.03 -32.19 -56.86
C LYS A 233 -26.93 -32.95 -57.83
N LYS A 234 -28.25 -32.75 -57.79
CA LYS A 234 -29.20 -33.42 -58.72
C LYS A 234 -29.10 -32.90 -60.15
N VAL A 235 -28.94 -31.58 -60.33
CA VAL A 235 -28.74 -30.96 -61.66
C VAL A 235 -27.42 -31.42 -62.29
N LYS A 236 -26.32 -31.46 -61.53
CA LYS A 236 -25.05 -32.04 -62.00
C LYS A 236 -25.16 -33.52 -62.36
N LEU A 237 -25.81 -34.35 -61.53
CA LEU A 237 -25.95 -35.78 -61.80
C LEU A 237 -26.69 -36.11 -63.11
N ILE A 238 -27.49 -35.19 -63.64
CA ILE A 238 -28.18 -35.32 -64.94
C ILE A 238 -27.25 -34.85 -66.06
N ALA A 239 -26.71 -33.63 -65.98
CA ALA A 239 -25.82 -33.06 -67.00
C ALA A 239 -24.50 -33.83 -67.17
N ASP A 240 -23.96 -34.40 -66.09
CA ASP A 240 -22.72 -35.18 -66.10
C ASP A 240 -22.93 -36.56 -66.76
N LYS A 241 -24.14 -37.14 -66.71
CA LYS A 241 -24.40 -38.49 -67.28
C LYS A 241 -24.50 -38.50 -68.80
N GLU A 242 -24.97 -37.42 -69.42
CA GLU A 242 -25.01 -37.31 -70.89
C GLU A 242 -23.61 -37.00 -71.43
N ASN A 243 -22.87 -36.07 -70.83
CA ASN A 243 -21.55 -35.66 -71.31
C ASN A 243 -20.42 -36.68 -71.01
N THR A 244 -20.55 -37.54 -69.99
CA THR A 244 -19.49 -38.51 -69.66
C THR A 244 -19.43 -39.72 -70.59
N LEU A 245 -20.47 -40.04 -71.38
CA LEU A 245 -20.39 -41.14 -72.33
C LEU A 245 -19.58 -40.80 -73.58
N GLU A 246 -19.64 -39.55 -74.06
CA GLU A 246 -18.87 -39.13 -75.25
C GLU A 246 -17.47 -38.59 -74.89
N SER A 247 -17.29 -37.97 -73.71
CA SER A 247 -16.00 -37.40 -73.28
C SER A 247 -14.96 -38.44 -72.82
N VAL A 248 -15.40 -39.58 -72.25
CA VAL A 248 -14.49 -40.57 -71.62
C VAL A 248 -13.64 -41.34 -72.64
N ILE A 249 -14.09 -41.47 -73.89
CA ILE A 249 -13.32 -42.13 -74.96
C ILE A 249 -12.16 -41.22 -75.42
N ALA A 250 -12.41 -39.95 -75.69
CA ALA A 250 -11.40 -39.01 -76.21
C ALA A 250 -10.40 -38.51 -75.14
N SER A 251 -10.80 -38.42 -73.86
CA SER A 251 -9.97 -37.84 -72.80
C SER A 251 -8.86 -38.76 -72.28
N ARG A 252 -9.04 -40.09 -72.34
CA ARG A 252 -8.06 -41.06 -71.81
C ARG A 252 -6.75 -41.09 -72.60
N GLU A 253 -6.80 -40.89 -73.92
CA GLU A 253 -5.60 -40.82 -74.77
C GLU A 253 -4.79 -39.54 -74.56
N LYS A 254 -5.47 -38.42 -74.22
CA LYS A 254 -4.79 -37.14 -73.94
C LYS A 254 -4.13 -37.12 -72.56
N ARG A 255 -4.82 -37.65 -71.54
CA ARG A 255 -4.36 -37.72 -70.14
C ARG A 255 -3.01 -38.46 -70.00
N ALA A 256 -2.76 -39.47 -70.83
CA ALA A 256 -1.50 -40.22 -70.82
C ALA A 256 -0.28 -39.34 -71.17
N LYS A 257 -0.43 -38.39 -72.11
CA LYS A 257 0.66 -37.49 -72.55
C LYS A 257 0.86 -36.29 -71.62
N GLU A 258 -0.21 -35.82 -70.98
CA GLU A 258 -0.14 -34.69 -70.04
C GLU A 258 0.56 -35.07 -68.72
N LEU A 259 0.40 -36.31 -68.23
CA LEU A 259 1.02 -36.79 -66.99
C LEU A 259 2.56 -36.93 -67.08
N GLU A 260 3.13 -37.19 -68.27
CA GLU A 260 4.59 -37.20 -68.46
C GLU A 260 5.18 -35.79 -68.41
N ALA A 261 4.48 -34.79 -68.97
CA ALA A 261 4.92 -33.39 -68.92
C ALA A 261 4.80 -32.78 -67.51
N GLU A 262 3.75 -33.14 -66.76
CA GLU A 262 3.54 -32.65 -65.40
C GLU A 262 4.62 -33.16 -64.42
N ARG A 263 5.10 -34.39 -64.61
CA ARG A 263 6.19 -34.99 -63.81
C ARG A 263 7.50 -34.20 -63.92
N ALA A 264 7.88 -33.79 -65.14
CA ALA A 264 9.07 -32.96 -65.39
C ALA A 264 8.93 -31.52 -64.85
N SER A 265 7.70 -31.01 -64.71
CA SER A 265 7.43 -29.71 -64.07
C SER A 265 7.64 -29.76 -62.56
N LEU A 266 7.22 -30.86 -61.92
CA LEU A 266 7.30 -31.05 -60.47
C LEU A 266 8.75 -31.23 -59.97
N GLU A 267 9.62 -31.89 -60.74
CA GLU A 267 11.07 -31.98 -60.40
C GLU A 267 11.75 -30.60 -60.36
N LYS A 268 11.44 -29.70 -61.31
CA LYS A 268 11.95 -28.32 -61.29
C LYS A 268 11.42 -27.52 -60.09
N LYS A 269 10.16 -27.72 -59.70
CA LYS A 269 9.57 -27.06 -58.52
C LYS A 269 10.19 -27.56 -57.20
N ASN A 270 10.44 -28.86 -57.09
CA ASN A 270 11.10 -29.43 -55.90
C ASN A 270 12.55 -28.91 -55.73
N ALA A 271 13.28 -28.71 -56.82
CA ALA A 271 14.62 -28.10 -56.77
C ALA A 271 14.60 -26.63 -56.30
N ALA A 272 13.56 -25.86 -56.67
CA ALA A 272 13.37 -24.49 -56.18
C ALA A 272 13.02 -24.47 -54.68
N ILE A 273 12.09 -25.33 -54.25
CA ILE A 273 11.66 -25.41 -52.84
C ILE A 273 12.82 -25.78 -51.91
N MET A 274 13.73 -26.69 -52.31
CA MET A 274 14.93 -26.99 -51.53
C MET A 274 15.85 -25.76 -51.33
N LYS A 275 15.94 -24.88 -52.34
CA LYS A 275 16.76 -23.66 -52.26
C LYS A 275 16.18 -22.66 -51.26
N ASP A 276 14.87 -22.44 -51.30
CA ASP A 276 14.18 -21.52 -50.39
C ASP A 276 14.23 -22.04 -48.93
N ILE A 277 14.12 -23.35 -48.73
CA ILE A 277 14.30 -23.98 -47.41
C ILE A 277 15.71 -23.73 -46.85
N MET A 278 16.76 -23.73 -47.68
CA MET A 278 18.12 -23.40 -47.21
C MET A 278 18.27 -21.93 -46.82
N VAL A 279 17.61 -21.00 -47.53
CA VAL A 279 17.60 -19.56 -47.18
C VAL A 279 16.88 -19.33 -45.86
N SER A 280 15.65 -19.84 -45.71
CA SER A 280 14.89 -19.69 -44.45
C SER A 280 15.60 -20.29 -43.23
N ARG A 281 16.41 -21.34 -43.44
CA ARG A 281 17.21 -21.96 -42.37
C ARG A 281 18.40 -21.11 -41.94
N ALA A 282 18.97 -20.30 -42.83
CA ALA A 282 19.99 -19.31 -42.48
C ALA A 282 19.41 -18.10 -41.72
N GLU A 283 18.21 -17.65 -42.11
CA GLU A 283 17.48 -16.57 -41.43
C GLU A 283 17.08 -16.94 -39.99
N LEU A 284 16.63 -18.20 -39.78
CA LEU A 284 16.36 -18.72 -38.44
C LEU A 284 17.59 -18.71 -37.53
N HIS A 285 18.77 -19.08 -38.04
CA HIS A 285 20.02 -19.01 -37.27
C HIS A 285 20.42 -17.56 -36.90
N SER A 286 20.09 -16.58 -37.74
CA SER A 286 20.29 -15.15 -37.43
C SER A 286 19.36 -14.69 -36.29
N LEU A 287 18.08 -15.04 -36.36
CA LEU A 287 17.09 -14.73 -35.32
C LEU A 287 17.42 -15.38 -33.97
N GLU A 288 17.90 -16.62 -33.98
CA GLU A 288 18.32 -17.34 -32.76
C GLU A 288 19.51 -16.66 -32.07
N HIS A 289 20.47 -16.16 -32.84
CA HIS A 289 21.60 -15.38 -32.33
C HIS A 289 21.15 -14.05 -31.69
N ASP A 290 20.20 -13.33 -32.31
CA ASP A 290 19.63 -12.10 -31.73
C ASP A 290 18.80 -12.36 -30.47
N ILE A 291 18.11 -13.50 -30.39
CA ILE A 291 17.41 -13.94 -29.16
C ILE A 291 18.42 -14.19 -28.03
N GLN A 292 19.56 -14.83 -28.29
CA GLN A 292 20.62 -14.98 -27.28
C GLN A 292 21.19 -13.62 -26.83
N LYS A 293 21.40 -12.70 -27.76
CA LYS A 293 21.91 -11.33 -27.48
C LYS A 293 20.95 -10.53 -26.59
N ARG A 294 19.64 -10.61 -26.84
CA ARG A 294 18.60 -9.99 -25.98
C ARG A 294 18.51 -10.66 -24.60
N ARG A 295 18.67 -11.98 -24.50
CA ARG A 295 18.72 -12.70 -23.21
C ARG A 295 19.89 -12.23 -22.35
N ALA A 296 21.08 -12.01 -22.94
CA ALA A 296 22.24 -11.47 -22.23
C ALA A 296 21.98 -10.05 -21.67
N GLN A 297 21.36 -9.16 -22.45
CA GLN A 297 20.96 -7.82 -21.97
C GLN A 297 19.98 -7.90 -20.79
N HIS A 298 19.02 -8.83 -20.84
CA HIS A 298 18.01 -8.98 -19.80
C HIS A 298 18.56 -9.45 -18.44
N VAL A 299 19.72 -10.13 -18.43
CA VAL A 299 20.47 -10.48 -17.21
C VAL A 299 21.12 -9.23 -16.60
N GLY A 300 21.68 -8.34 -17.42
CA GLY A 300 22.19 -7.04 -16.97
C GLY A 300 21.11 -6.17 -16.33
N SER A 301 19.90 -6.13 -16.92
CA SER A 301 18.75 -5.43 -16.35
C SER A 301 18.36 -5.96 -14.97
N LYS A 302 18.37 -7.29 -14.77
CA LYS A 302 18.10 -7.90 -13.45
C LYS A 302 19.14 -7.52 -12.39
N GLN A 303 20.42 -7.46 -12.75
CA GLN A 303 21.47 -6.99 -11.83
C GLN A 303 21.35 -5.50 -11.50
N ALA A 304 20.91 -4.66 -12.44
CA ALA A 304 20.63 -3.24 -12.18
C ALA A 304 19.44 -3.05 -11.22
N ILE A 305 18.39 -3.86 -11.34
CA ILE A 305 17.24 -3.86 -10.42
C ILE A 305 17.68 -4.32 -9.02
N ALA A 306 18.49 -5.38 -8.90
CA ALA A 306 19.02 -5.83 -7.61
C ALA A 306 19.85 -4.75 -6.88
N LYS A 307 20.66 -3.97 -7.61
CA LYS A 307 21.40 -2.82 -7.05
C LYS A 307 20.46 -1.70 -6.56
N LYS A 308 19.35 -1.43 -7.26
CA LYS A 308 18.34 -0.47 -6.79
C LYS A 308 17.62 -0.92 -5.51
N PHE A 309 17.34 -2.22 -5.37
CA PHE A 309 16.79 -2.76 -4.11
C PHE A 309 17.75 -2.59 -2.92
N GLN A 310 19.05 -2.81 -3.11
CA GLN A 310 20.06 -2.54 -2.07
C GLN A 310 20.17 -1.05 -1.71
N GLN A 311 19.93 -0.13 -2.65
CA GLN A 311 19.87 1.31 -2.38
C GLN A 311 18.63 1.69 -1.56
N LEU A 312 17.46 1.10 -1.87
CA LEU A 312 16.23 1.30 -1.09
C LEU A 312 16.38 0.80 0.36
N GLU A 313 16.98 -0.37 0.56
CA GLU A 313 17.28 -0.91 1.90
C GLU A 313 18.23 0.01 2.71
N GLY A 314 19.12 0.73 2.02
CA GLY A 314 19.94 1.79 2.62
C GLY A 314 19.13 3.02 3.04
N TRP A 315 18.18 3.45 2.20
CA TRP A 315 17.28 4.57 2.51
C TRP A 315 16.32 4.24 3.65
N GLU A 316 15.80 3.01 3.74
CA GLU A 316 14.98 2.56 4.88
C GLU A 316 15.74 2.63 6.21
N LYS A 317 17.00 2.19 6.23
CA LYS A 317 17.89 2.32 7.41
C LYS A 317 18.17 3.78 7.76
N GLN A 318 18.28 4.64 6.76
CA GLN A 318 18.47 6.09 6.95
C GLN A 318 17.21 6.79 7.50
N LEU A 319 16.01 6.41 7.01
CA LEU A 319 14.71 6.83 7.53
C LEU A 319 14.47 6.34 8.97
N ALA A 320 14.84 5.10 9.28
CA ALA A 320 14.76 4.57 10.65
C ALA A 320 15.64 5.36 11.62
N ASN A 321 16.86 5.73 11.22
CA ASN A 321 17.75 6.59 12.01
C ASN A 321 17.20 8.01 12.18
N GLN A 322 16.62 8.61 11.13
CA GLN A 322 15.98 9.93 11.26
C GLN A 322 14.76 9.91 12.19
N ASN A 323 13.93 8.86 12.12
CA ASN A 323 12.81 8.68 13.06
C ASN A 323 13.27 8.48 14.51
N LYS A 324 14.42 7.83 14.73
CA LYS A 324 15.03 7.72 16.07
C LYS A 324 15.49 9.08 16.59
N LEU A 325 16.15 9.87 15.74
CA LEU A 325 16.58 11.24 16.05
C LEU A 325 15.40 12.18 16.32
N LEU A 326 14.29 12.04 15.58
CA LEU A 326 13.06 12.80 15.82
C LEU A 326 12.45 12.47 17.20
N LYS A 327 12.36 11.20 17.58
CA LYS A 327 11.89 10.79 18.92
C LYS A 327 12.78 11.33 20.05
N GLU A 328 14.09 11.40 19.84
CA GLU A 328 15.01 12.02 20.80
C GLU A 328 14.83 13.55 20.88
N LYS A 329 14.59 14.23 19.75
CA LYS A 329 14.24 15.65 19.72
C LYS A 329 12.89 15.95 20.37
N GLU A 330 11.86 15.13 20.16
CA GLU A 330 10.57 15.24 20.86
C GLU A 330 10.74 15.07 22.37
N LYS A 331 11.55 14.10 22.82
CA LYS A 331 11.84 13.90 24.25
C LYS A 331 12.57 15.11 24.83
N ALA A 332 13.49 15.71 24.09
CA ALA A 332 14.17 16.95 24.49
C ALA A 332 13.23 18.16 24.51
N LEU A 333 12.28 18.26 23.58
CA LEU A 333 11.24 19.30 23.56
C LEU A 333 10.32 19.19 24.77
N ARG A 334 9.80 18.00 25.10
CA ARG A 334 9.00 17.78 26.32
C ARG A 334 9.77 18.13 27.60
N GLY A 335 11.08 17.86 27.62
CA GLY A 335 11.96 18.33 28.69
C GLY A 335 12.00 19.86 28.79
N LYS A 336 12.15 20.57 27.67
CA LYS A 336 12.10 22.03 27.62
C LYS A 336 10.73 22.61 27.99
N GLU A 337 9.64 21.97 27.59
CA GLU A 337 8.27 22.34 27.98
C GLU A 337 8.08 22.22 29.50
N SER A 338 8.58 21.14 30.13
CA SER A 338 8.56 21.02 31.60
C SER A 338 9.39 22.10 32.29
N ALA A 339 10.55 22.47 31.72
CA ALA A 339 11.40 23.53 32.24
C ALA A 339 10.76 24.93 32.08
N LEU A 340 10.04 25.17 30.98
CA LEU A 340 9.23 26.36 30.77
C LEU A 340 8.09 26.44 31.77
N GLY A 341 7.38 25.34 32.04
CA GLY A 341 6.34 25.29 33.07
C GLY A 341 6.87 25.62 34.48
N THR A 342 8.08 25.17 34.84
CA THR A 342 8.72 25.59 36.09
C THR A 342 9.11 27.08 36.08
N LEU A 343 9.60 27.61 34.96
CA LEU A 343 9.94 29.04 34.83
C LEU A 343 8.71 29.95 34.85
N GLU A 344 7.58 29.53 34.26
CA GLU A 344 6.30 30.22 34.38
C GLU A 344 5.80 30.22 35.83
N HIS A 345 5.94 29.11 36.55
CA HIS A 345 5.58 29.04 37.96
C HIS A 345 6.47 29.95 38.83
N GLU A 346 7.79 29.97 38.58
CA GLU A 346 8.71 30.92 39.22
C GLU A 346 8.42 32.38 38.88
N LEU A 347 8.09 32.69 37.62
CA LEU A 347 7.68 34.03 37.19
C LEU A 347 6.37 34.46 37.84
N ASN A 348 5.40 33.55 37.99
CA ASN A 348 4.14 33.85 38.66
C ASN A 348 4.35 34.06 40.17
N ASN A 349 5.23 33.28 40.80
CA ASN A 349 5.64 33.47 42.20
C ASN A 349 6.44 34.77 42.42
N ARG A 350 7.27 35.18 41.44
CA ARG A 350 7.89 36.52 41.45
C ARG A 350 6.88 37.63 41.22
N ARG A 351 5.87 37.43 40.38
CA ARG A 351 4.80 38.40 40.10
C ARG A 351 3.89 38.62 41.32
N THR A 352 3.54 37.57 42.05
CA THR A 352 2.81 37.70 43.33
C THR A 352 3.67 38.36 44.41
N GLY A 353 4.98 38.04 44.47
CA GLY A 353 5.95 38.72 45.33
C GLY A 353 6.09 40.23 45.03
N LEU A 354 6.13 40.60 43.74
CA LEU A 354 6.13 41.99 43.28
C LEU A 354 4.81 42.70 43.64
N ASN A 355 3.66 42.06 43.46
CA ASN A 355 2.36 42.60 43.88
C ASN A 355 2.33 42.89 45.39
N HIS A 356 2.90 42.01 46.22
CA HIS A 356 3.08 42.26 47.66
C HIS A 356 4.05 43.42 47.95
N GLN A 357 5.10 43.61 47.15
CA GLN A 357 5.97 44.78 47.27
C GLN A 357 5.28 46.07 46.84
N GLU A 358 4.47 46.06 45.79
CA GLU A 358 3.68 47.22 45.35
C GLU A 358 2.60 47.61 46.38
N GLN A 359 1.91 46.64 46.97
CA GLN A 359 1.00 46.85 48.11
C GLN A 359 1.72 47.43 49.32
N ARG A 360 2.94 46.95 49.60
CA ARG A 360 3.77 47.49 50.70
C ARG A 360 4.31 48.89 50.40
N ILE A 361 4.61 49.21 49.14
CA ILE A 361 5.01 50.55 48.70
C ILE A 361 3.82 51.52 48.78
N THR A 362 2.59 51.09 48.45
CA THR A 362 1.39 51.91 48.62
C THR A 362 1.09 52.17 50.09
N SER A 363 1.13 51.16 50.96
CA SER A 363 0.97 51.39 52.42
C SER A 363 2.07 52.28 53.01
N LEU A 364 3.30 52.22 52.48
CA LEU A 364 4.38 53.12 52.89
C LEU A 364 4.18 54.55 52.38
N LYS A 365 3.65 54.74 51.15
CA LYS A 365 3.26 56.07 50.66
C LYS A 365 2.18 56.70 51.52
N GLU A 366 1.13 55.95 51.85
CA GLU A 366 0.06 56.42 52.74
C GLU A 366 0.60 56.81 54.12
N SER A 367 1.56 56.05 54.67
CA SER A 367 2.25 56.40 55.92
C SER A 367 3.11 57.67 55.80
N VAL A 368 3.78 57.89 54.67
CA VAL A 368 4.60 59.09 54.41
C VAL A 368 3.73 60.32 54.16
N ASP A 369 2.57 60.16 53.52
CA ASP A 369 1.59 61.25 53.34
C ASP A 369 0.96 61.64 54.68
N GLN A 370 0.65 60.68 55.55
CA GLN A 370 0.22 60.95 56.93
C GLN A 370 1.31 61.64 57.76
N GLU A 371 2.58 61.22 57.65
CA GLU A 371 3.70 61.86 58.35
C GLU A 371 3.97 63.28 57.83
N SER A 372 3.79 63.51 56.52
CA SER A 372 3.88 64.83 55.89
C SER A 372 2.78 65.76 56.40
N GLN A 373 1.52 65.30 56.48
CA GLN A 373 0.42 66.07 57.08
C GLN A 373 0.64 66.36 58.57
N LEU A 374 1.28 65.45 59.32
CA LEU A 374 1.65 65.68 60.72
C LEU A 374 2.80 66.70 60.86
N LEU A 375 3.77 66.67 59.94
CA LEU A 375 4.84 67.68 59.88
C LEU A 375 4.29 69.05 59.51
N GLU A 376 3.39 69.14 58.54
CA GLU A 376 2.76 70.39 58.11
C GLU A 376 1.96 71.05 59.25
N ARG A 377 1.14 70.27 59.97
CA ARG A 377 0.47 70.74 61.21
C ARG A 377 1.45 71.15 62.32
N ARG A 378 2.62 70.50 62.42
CA ARG A 378 3.67 70.89 63.38
C ARG A 378 4.36 72.19 62.96
N TYR A 379 4.55 72.42 61.66
CA TYR A 379 5.06 73.69 61.13
C TYR A 379 4.06 74.83 61.36
N GLU A 380 2.77 74.65 61.07
CA GLU A 380 1.72 75.64 61.41
C GLU A 380 1.67 75.97 62.91
N GLN A 381 1.80 74.95 63.78
CA GLN A 381 1.88 75.17 65.23
C GLN A 381 3.16 75.89 65.67
N ALA A 382 4.30 75.61 65.03
CA ALA A 382 5.56 76.30 65.30
C ALA A 382 5.51 77.77 64.82
N GLU A 383 4.88 78.03 63.67
CA GLU A 383 4.69 79.38 63.13
C GLU A 383 3.73 80.21 63.99
N LYS A 384 2.60 79.63 64.44
CA LYS A 384 1.73 80.28 65.43
C LYS A 384 2.48 80.63 66.72
N ARG A 385 3.26 79.70 67.28
CA ARG A 385 4.10 79.95 68.46
C ARG A 385 5.21 80.98 68.22
N ALA A 386 5.70 81.13 66.99
CA ALA A 386 6.66 82.14 66.62
C ALA A 386 6.01 83.52 66.53
N GLU A 387 4.82 83.64 65.94
CA GLU A 387 4.02 84.88 65.93
C GLU A 387 3.57 85.28 67.34
N GLU A 388 3.13 84.33 68.18
CA GLU A 388 2.82 84.56 69.60
C GLU A 388 4.05 85.13 70.35
N ARG A 389 5.22 84.50 70.24
CA ARG A 389 6.47 85.02 70.82
C ARG A 389 6.90 86.37 70.27
N LYS A 390 6.58 86.67 69.01
CA LYS A 390 6.88 87.95 68.35
C LYS A 390 5.94 89.05 68.85
N ALA A 391 4.71 88.71 69.27
CA ALA A 391 3.81 89.59 70.00
C ALA A 391 4.29 89.80 71.45
N GLU A 392 4.72 88.74 72.15
CA GLU A 392 5.32 88.83 73.50
C GLU A 392 6.58 89.70 73.50
N LEU A 393 7.49 89.52 72.53
CA LEU A 393 8.70 90.35 72.40
C LEU A 393 8.39 91.82 72.11
N LYS A 394 7.33 92.12 71.34
CA LYS A 394 6.85 93.50 71.17
C LYS A 394 6.29 94.09 72.46
N ALA A 395 5.60 93.29 73.28
CA ALA A 395 5.12 93.73 74.59
C ALA A 395 6.28 93.97 75.58
N ILE A 396 7.31 93.11 75.57
CA ILE A 396 8.52 93.27 76.37
C ILE A 396 9.32 94.50 75.92
N GLN A 397 9.48 94.73 74.61
CA GLN A 397 10.16 95.92 74.09
C GLN A 397 9.46 97.19 74.58
N LYS A 398 8.13 97.26 74.49
CA LYS A 398 7.35 98.39 75.01
C LYS A 398 7.56 98.61 76.51
N ALA A 399 7.65 97.54 77.31
CA ALA A 399 7.93 97.62 78.75
C ALA A 399 9.40 97.97 79.10
N VAL A 400 10.34 97.77 78.16
CA VAL A 400 11.74 98.22 78.29
C VAL A 400 11.86 99.70 77.94
N ASP A 401 11.18 100.15 76.88
CA ASP A 401 11.16 101.56 76.46
C ASP A 401 10.48 102.45 77.53
N GLU A 402 9.40 101.97 78.17
CA GLU A 402 8.77 102.62 79.33
C GLU A 402 9.70 102.69 80.56
N LYS A 403 10.64 101.73 80.72
CA LYS A 403 11.66 101.77 81.79
C LYS A 403 12.85 102.66 81.46
N ALA A 404 13.22 102.79 80.19
CA ALA A 404 14.27 103.72 79.75
C ALA A 404 13.85 105.18 80.02
N SER A 405 12.57 105.52 79.81
CA SER A 405 12.04 106.88 80.08
C SER A 405 12.04 107.31 81.56
N LEU A 406 12.36 106.40 82.50
CA LEU A 406 12.40 106.65 83.94
C LEU A 406 13.82 106.79 84.52
N ALA A 407 14.87 106.68 83.69
CA ALA A 407 16.27 106.72 84.14
C ALA A 407 17.04 108.02 83.79
N GLU A 408 16.57 108.83 82.83
CA GLU A 408 17.26 110.05 82.37
C GLU A 408 16.82 111.33 83.12
N SER A 409 16.79 111.30 84.46
CA SER A 409 16.62 112.53 85.25
C SER A 409 17.33 112.52 86.61
N ARG A 410 18.68 112.52 86.62
CA ARG A 410 19.45 113.18 87.69
C ARG A 410 20.95 113.32 87.44
N VAL A 411 21.47 114.47 87.89
CA VAL A 411 22.89 114.88 88.04
C VAL A 411 23.58 115.44 86.80
N SER A 412 23.43 116.76 86.66
CA SER A 412 24.47 117.65 86.13
C SER A 412 24.99 118.58 87.25
N GLU A 413 26.14 119.20 86.98
CA GLU A 413 26.59 120.55 87.41
C GLU A 413 27.83 120.71 88.35
N LYS A 414 28.67 121.69 87.95
CA LYS A 414 29.76 122.42 88.67
C LYS A 414 31.17 121.80 88.78
N SER A 415 32.30 122.53 88.64
CA SER A 415 32.66 123.76 87.86
C SER A 415 34.17 124.12 88.05
N SER A 416 34.84 124.67 87.02
CA SER A 416 35.95 125.69 87.03
C SER A 416 37.18 125.53 87.98
N LYS A 417 38.45 125.41 87.52
CA LYS A 417 39.41 126.48 87.03
C LYS A 417 39.60 127.67 88.00
N GLU A 418 40.77 128.28 88.23
CA GLU A 418 42.17 128.13 87.75
C GLU A 418 43.14 128.93 88.70
N HIS A 419 44.47 128.90 88.45
CA HIS A 419 45.53 129.75 89.05
C HIS A 419 46.04 129.53 90.50
N GLU A 420 47.09 128.69 90.62
CA GLU A 420 48.31 129.12 91.31
C GLU A 420 49.55 128.58 90.55
N ALA A 421 49.97 129.34 89.52
CA ALA A 421 50.73 128.82 88.38
C ALA A 421 52.06 129.54 88.13
N LEU A 422 52.97 129.58 89.12
CA LEU A 422 54.34 130.11 88.94
C LEU A 422 55.48 129.15 89.34
N VAL A 423 55.18 127.94 89.81
CA VAL A 423 56.20 126.88 90.05
C VAL A 423 56.29 125.88 88.86
N ALA A 424 55.34 125.95 87.92
CA ALA A 424 55.20 124.98 86.81
C ALA A 424 56.43 124.91 85.89
N LYS A 425 57.06 126.05 85.57
CA LYS A 425 58.06 126.16 84.49
C LYS A 425 59.41 125.47 84.76
N ARG A 426 59.68 125.07 86.02
CA ARG A 426 60.89 124.30 86.37
C ARG A 426 60.67 122.79 86.37
N LYS A 427 59.43 122.33 86.62
CA LYS A 427 59.06 120.91 86.52
C LYS A 427 58.91 120.44 85.07
N GLU A 428 58.68 121.33 84.12
CA GLU A 428 58.50 120.98 82.69
C GLU A 428 59.73 120.31 82.06
N MET A 429 60.96 120.75 82.37
CA MET A 429 62.17 120.16 81.77
C MET A 429 62.52 118.78 82.37
N GLU A 430 62.38 118.60 83.68
CA GLU A 430 62.55 117.29 84.32
C GLU A 430 61.42 116.32 83.94
N ALA A 431 60.19 116.83 83.80
CA ALA A 431 59.08 116.09 83.23
C ALA A 431 59.39 115.64 81.79
N HIS A 432 60.03 116.45 80.96
CA HIS A 432 60.32 116.07 79.57
C HIS A 432 61.31 114.89 79.46
N VAL A 433 62.33 114.84 80.32
CA VAL A 433 63.32 113.73 80.34
C VAL A 433 62.75 112.47 81.01
N ALA A 434 61.92 112.62 82.05
CA ALA A 434 61.20 111.50 82.66
C ALA A 434 60.15 110.92 81.70
N LYS A 435 59.42 111.78 80.99
CA LYS A 435 58.42 111.45 79.97
C LYS A 435 59.05 110.67 78.81
N LEU A 436 60.18 111.11 78.25
CA LEU A 436 60.90 110.36 77.21
C LEU A 436 61.39 108.98 77.70
N ARG A 437 61.80 108.84 78.97
CA ARG A 437 62.22 107.54 79.53
C ARG A 437 61.07 106.59 79.84
N GLU A 438 59.91 107.09 80.23
CA GLU A 438 58.73 106.25 80.45
C GLU A 438 57.98 105.96 79.12
N GLU A 439 58.01 106.89 78.16
CA GLU A 439 57.63 106.66 76.76
C GLU A 439 58.52 105.59 76.11
N ALA A 440 59.83 105.55 76.38
CA ALA A 440 60.69 104.44 75.95
C ALA A 440 60.33 103.08 76.59
N LYS A 441 59.84 103.08 77.84
CA LYS A 441 59.36 101.86 78.54
C LYS A 441 57.95 101.45 78.13
N GLN A 442 57.09 102.39 77.75
CA GLN A 442 55.76 102.11 77.22
C GLN A 442 55.83 101.67 75.78
N THR A 443 56.64 102.31 74.93
CA THR A 443 56.89 101.85 73.56
C THR A 443 57.49 100.45 73.54
N THR A 444 58.47 100.10 74.40
CA THR A 444 58.97 98.71 74.49
C THR A 444 57.93 97.70 75.00
N LYS A 445 57.08 98.06 75.97
CA LYS A 445 55.95 97.22 76.39
C LYS A 445 54.87 97.07 75.31
N GLU A 446 54.61 98.13 74.54
CA GLU A 446 53.71 98.09 73.38
C GLU A 446 54.31 97.30 72.22
N LEU A 447 55.64 97.34 72.04
CA LEU A 447 56.36 96.54 71.06
C LEU A 447 56.23 95.06 71.43
N ALA A 448 56.46 94.68 72.69
CA ALA A 448 56.23 93.32 73.17
C ALA A 448 54.75 92.88 73.05
N LYS A 449 53.78 93.78 73.29
CA LYS A 449 52.35 93.49 73.03
C LYS A 449 52.06 93.33 71.53
N LYS A 450 52.66 94.14 70.66
CA LYS A 450 52.53 94.05 69.19
C LYS A 450 53.22 92.80 68.64
N GLU A 451 54.38 92.39 69.17
CA GLU A 451 55.05 91.14 68.85
C GLU A 451 54.20 89.92 69.25
N ASN A 452 53.61 89.93 70.44
CA ASN A 452 52.72 88.85 70.87
C ASN A 452 51.43 88.81 70.03
N LEU A 453 50.88 89.96 69.63
CA LEU A 453 49.76 90.02 68.68
C LEU A 453 50.16 89.52 67.29
N LEU A 454 51.36 89.87 66.80
CA LEU A 454 51.92 89.38 65.54
C LEU A 454 52.11 87.87 65.57
N LYS A 455 52.65 87.30 66.64
CA LYS A 455 52.74 85.85 66.84
C LYS A 455 51.36 85.20 66.80
N HIS A 456 50.38 85.73 67.51
CA HIS A 456 49.03 85.18 67.51
C HIS A 456 48.33 85.31 66.14
N LEU A 457 48.58 86.39 65.40
CA LEU A 457 48.10 86.54 64.03
C LEU A 457 48.82 85.57 63.08
N GLN A 458 50.11 85.33 63.24
CA GLN A 458 50.87 84.30 62.49
C GLN A 458 50.37 82.88 62.81
N GLU A 459 50.05 82.57 64.07
CA GLU A 459 49.40 81.31 64.48
C GLU A 459 48.01 81.17 63.85
N THR A 460 47.20 82.22 63.90
CA THR A 460 45.86 82.22 63.29
C THR A 460 45.93 82.08 61.77
N LEU A 461 46.89 82.74 61.12
CA LEU A 461 47.09 82.70 59.68
C LEU A 461 47.63 81.33 59.24
N THR A 462 48.55 80.72 60.00
CA THR A 462 49.00 79.34 59.74
C THR A 462 47.90 78.29 59.99
N ILE A 463 47.00 78.49 60.96
CA ILE A 463 45.80 77.66 61.13
C ILE A 463 44.87 77.81 59.92
N LYS A 464 44.61 79.03 59.44
CA LYS A 464 43.77 79.27 58.26
C LYS A 464 44.40 78.74 56.97
N SER A 465 45.71 78.88 56.76
CA SER A 465 46.41 78.25 55.64
C SER A 465 46.29 76.72 55.68
N ARG A 466 46.42 76.08 56.87
CA ARG A 466 46.17 74.64 57.02
C ARG A 466 44.72 74.24 56.73
N GLN A 467 43.75 75.10 57.02
CA GLN A 467 42.34 74.86 56.65
C GLN A 467 42.12 75.00 55.13
N LEU A 468 42.71 76.01 54.49
CA LEU A 468 42.68 76.19 53.04
C LEU A 468 43.29 74.99 52.33
N SER A 469 44.50 74.54 52.70
CA SER A 469 45.12 73.36 52.08
C SER A 469 44.36 72.05 52.28
N ARG A 470 43.53 71.94 53.33
CA ARG A 470 42.59 70.81 53.47
C ARG A 470 41.41 70.92 52.50
N LEU A 471 40.83 72.12 52.37
CA LEU A 471 39.73 72.37 51.43
C LEU A 471 40.17 72.23 49.97
N GLU A 472 41.36 72.72 49.62
CA GLU A 472 42.01 72.53 48.31
C GLU A 472 42.14 71.03 47.99
N HIS A 473 42.67 70.25 48.93
CA HIS A 473 42.80 68.80 48.79
C HIS A 473 41.45 68.06 48.68
N ASP A 474 40.41 68.50 49.40
CA ASP A 474 39.06 67.93 49.30
C ASP A 474 38.37 68.32 47.98
N VAL A 475 38.63 69.51 47.43
CA VAL A 475 38.18 69.92 46.09
C VAL A 475 38.86 69.07 45.02
N GLU A 476 40.17 68.89 45.11
CA GLU A 476 40.95 68.07 44.16
C GLU A 476 40.49 66.60 44.18
N LYS A 477 40.24 66.02 45.36
CA LYS A 477 39.59 64.70 45.52
C LYS A 477 38.22 64.63 44.84
N ARG A 478 37.40 65.68 44.93
CA ARG A 478 36.08 65.74 44.28
C ARG A 478 36.20 65.85 42.76
N GLN A 479 37.16 66.60 42.24
CA GLN A 479 37.47 66.66 40.80
C GLN A 479 37.92 65.30 40.27
N GLN A 480 38.86 64.62 40.95
CA GLN A 480 39.27 63.25 40.57
C GLN A 480 38.12 62.24 40.62
N LEU A 481 37.15 62.40 41.52
CA LEU A 481 35.94 61.57 41.57
C LEU A 481 34.94 61.89 40.45
N LEU A 482 34.78 63.15 40.07
CA LEU A 482 33.98 63.57 38.91
C LEU A 482 34.57 63.00 37.62
N GLU A 483 35.87 63.21 37.39
CA GLU A 483 36.56 62.73 36.19
C GLU A 483 36.49 61.20 36.03
N LYS A 484 36.56 60.46 37.16
CA LYS A 484 36.31 59.00 37.18
C LYS A 484 34.87 58.64 36.83
N LYS A 485 33.88 59.42 37.28
CA LYS A 485 32.46 59.20 36.95
C LYS A 485 32.16 59.54 35.49
N GLU A 486 32.75 60.58 34.95
CA GLU A 486 32.64 60.96 33.53
C GLU A 486 33.23 59.87 32.64
N LYS A 487 34.43 59.37 32.94
CA LYS A 487 35.03 58.22 32.23
C LYS A 487 34.20 56.93 32.33
N ALA A 488 33.50 56.72 33.44
CA ALA A 488 32.57 55.59 33.58
C ALA A 488 31.24 55.80 32.84
N LEU A 489 30.79 57.05 32.68
CA LEU A 489 29.62 57.41 31.87
C LEU A 489 29.89 57.23 30.39
N THR A 490 31.01 57.77 29.86
CA THR A 490 31.37 57.61 28.45
C THR A 490 31.62 56.16 28.07
N GLY A 491 32.16 55.34 28.99
CA GLY A 491 32.21 53.89 28.85
C GLY A 491 30.83 53.27 28.65
N LYS A 492 29.89 53.56 29.55
CA LYS A 492 28.50 53.07 29.45
C LYS A 492 27.75 53.58 28.22
N GLU A 493 27.97 54.82 27.81
CA GLU A 493 27.43 55.37 26.56
C GLU A 493 27.94 54.54 25.37
N SER A 494 29.24 54.23 25.33
CA SER A 494 29.80 53.36 24.29
C SER A 494 29.18 51.95 24.30
N ASP A 495 28.98 51.35 25.47
CA ASP A 495 28.30 50.05 25.63
C ASP A 495 26.84 50.10 25.14
N THR A 496 26.09 51.17 25.46
CA THR A 496 24.72 51.33 24.95
C THR A 496 24.67 51.45 23.42
N THR A 497 25.57 52.23 22.81
CA THR A 497 25.62 52.32 21.33
C THR A 497 26.09 51.02 20.66
N ALA A 498 26.80 50.15 21.38
CA ALA A 498 27.16 48.82 20.90
C ALA A 498 25.95 47.87 20.96
N LEU A 499 25.19 47.89 22.07
CA LEU A 499 23.95 47.14 22.24
C LEU A 499 22.89 47.56 21.22
N ASP A 500 22.69 48.86 20.97
CA ASP A 500 21.76 49.35 19.95
C ASP A 500 22.12 48.80 18.56
N LYS A 501 23.41 48.83 18.17
CA LYS A 501 23.89 48.25 16.90
C LYS A 501 23.71 46.73 16.83
N GLU A 502 23.73 46.03 17.95
CA GLU A 502 23.47 44.58 17.99
C GLU A 502 21.98 44.27 17.89
N LEU A 503 21.12 45.06 18.54
CA LEU A 503 19.67 44.99 18.46
C LEU A 503 19.19 45.28 17.03
N ASP A 504 19.76 46.29 16.39
CA ASP A 504 19.52 46.67 14.99
C ASP A 504 19.92 45.54 14.00
N LYS A 505 21.03 44.84 14.27
CA LYS A 505 21.41 43.62 13.52
C LYS A 505 20.41 42.48 13.74
N LYS A 506 19.96 42.26 14.99
CA LYS A 506 19.00 41.19 15.32
C LYS A 506 17.61 41.44 14.73
N GLN A 507 17.16 42.69 14.67
CA GLN A 507 15.94 43.05 13.94
C GLN A 507 16.04 42.76 12.44
N LYS A 508 17.18 43.11 11.81
CA LYS A 508 17.43 42.80 10.38
C LYS A 508 17.52 41.28 10.12
N GLU A 509 18.10 40.52 11.05
CA GLU A 509 18.14 39.05 10.99
C GLU A 509 16.74 38.43 11.14
N LEU A 510 15.91 38.94 12.06
CA LEU A 510 14.51 38.51 12.22
C LEU A 510 13.65 38.82 10.99
N ALA A 511 13.69 40.04 10.47
CA ALA A 511 12.91 40.43 9.28
C ALA A 511 13.28 39.58 8.05
N ARG A 512 14.57 39.24 7.91
CA ARG A 512 15.02 38.28 6.89
C ARG A 512 14.47 36.87 7.14
N ARG A 513 14.46 36.41 8.40
CA ARG A 513 13.93 35.10 8.79
C ARG A 513 12.44 34.97 8.51
N GLU A 514 11.67 36.02 8.78
CA GLU A 514 10.24 36.12 8.47
C GLU A 514 9.99 36.06 6.95
N GLN A 515 10.83 36.74 6.16
CA GLN A 515 10.78 36.68 4.70
C GLN A 515 11.14 35.28 4.15
N GLU A 516 12.16 34.61 4.73
CA GLU A 516 12.53 33.23 4.39
C GLU A 516 11.37 32.26 4.71
N LEU A 517 10.74 32.37 5.90
CA LEU A 517 9.58 31.56 6.29
C LEU A 517 8.36 31.78 5.37
N ALA A 518 8.03 33.03 5.03
CA ALA A 518 6.92 33.33 4.12
C ALA A 518 7.14 32.73 2.71
N GLN A 519 8.39 32.61 2.26
CA GLN A 519 8.73 31.92 1.02
C GLN A 519 8.58 30.39 1.15
N GLU A 520 9.02 29.81 2.27
CA GLU A 520 8.83 28.38 2.56
C GLU A 520 7.35 28.01 2.65
N GLU A 521 6.51 28.81 3.31
CA GLU A 521 5.05 28.63 3.36
C GLU A 521 4.40 28.66 1.97
N LEU A 522 4.84 29.57 1.09
CA LEU A 522 4.35 29.65 -0.29
C LEU A 522 4.78 28.42 -1.13
N VAL A 523 5.96 27.87 -0.88
CA VAL A 523 6.41 26.61 -1.50
C VAL A 523 5.62 25.42 -0.96
N LEU A 524 5.36 25.36 0.35
CA LEU A 524 4.54 24.32 0.96
C LEU A 524 3.09 24.36 0.46
N LEU A 525 2.52 25.54 0.23
CA LEU A 525 1.19 25.70 -0.38
C LEU A 525 1.16 25.14 -1.82
N LYS A 526 2.18 25.43 -2.64
CA LYS A 526 2.31 24.88 -4.01
C LYS A 526 2.53 23.36 -4.03
N HIS A 527 3.33 22.83 -3.11
CA HIS A 527 3.48 21.39 -2.96
C HIS A 527 2.16 20.74 -2.50
N LYS A 528 1.40 21.39 -1.60
CA LYS A 528 0.11 20.89 -1.14
C LYS A 528 -0.93 20.84 -2.27
N SER A 529 -1.01 21.86 -3.13
CA SER A 529 -1.91 21.82 -4.29
C SER A 529 -1.48 20.74 -5.29
N SER A 530 -0.20 20.63 -5.60
CA SER A 530 0.32 19.59 -6.51
C SER A 530 0.12 18.16 -5.99
N VAL A 531 0.21 17.94 -4.67
CA VAL A 531 -0.09 16.64 -4.05
C VAL A 531 -1.59 16.32 -4.13
N GLU A 532 -2.46 17.31 -3.99
CA GLU A 532 -3.92 17.11 -4.08
C GLU A 532 -4.37 16.88 -5.53
N GLU A 533 -3.80 17.60 -6.50
CA GLU A 533 -3.95 17.34 -7.94
C GLU A 533 -3.54 15.90 -8.29
N ALA A 534 -2.37 15.46 -7.83
CA ALA A 534 -1.89 14.09 -8.04
C ALA A 534 -2.79 13.03 -7.36
N ARG A 535 -3.40 13.35 -6.22
CA ARG A 535 -4.40 12.48 -5.56
C ARG A 535 -5.68 12.37 -6.36
N GLU A 536 -6.19 13.49 -6.88
CA GLU A 536 -7.37 13.47 -7.76
C GLU A 536 -7.12 12.66 -9.04
N GLU A 537 -5.93 12.79 -9.64
CA GLU A 537 -5.54 11.98 -10.81
C GLU A 537 -5.47 10.48 -10.46
N LEU A 538 -4.86 10.11 -9.33
CA LEU A 538 -4.81 8.73 -8.87
C LEU A 538 -6.21 8.16 -8.58
N GLU A 539 -7.12 8.93 -7.99
CA GLU A 539 -8.50 8.49 -7.73
C GLU A 539 -9.29 8.34 -9.05
N LYS A 540 -9.07 9.23 -10.04
CA LYS A 540 -9.63 9.10 -11.40
C LYS A 540 -9.11 7.83 -12.09
N MET A 541 -7.81 7.56 -12.04
CA MET A 541 -7.21 6.34 -12.60
C MET A 541 -7.71 5.07 -11.88
N ARG A 542 -7.83 5.11 -10.56
CA ARG A 542 -8.37 4.02 -9.74
C ARG A 542 -9.80 3.69 -10.16
N ASN A 543 -10.68 4.69 -10.25
CA ASN A 543 -12.07 4.49 -10.64
C ASN A 543 -12.19 3.94 -12.07
N ALA A 544 -11.37 4.42 -13.01
CA ALA A 544 -11.31 3.87 -14.36
C ALA A 544 -10.90 2.38 -14.37
N LEU A 545 -9.87 2.01 -13.58
CA LEU A 545 -9.44 0.61 -13.43
C LEU A 545 -10.49 -0.26 -12.74
N GLU A 546 -11.23 0.26 -11.76
CA GLU A 546 -12.34 -0.45 -11.12
C GLU A 546 -13.48 -0.74 -12.11
N GLU A 547 -13.82 0.19 -13.01
CA GLU A 547 -14.78 -0.04 -14.10
C GLU A 547 -14.27 -1.01 -15.17
N GLU A 548 -13.00 -0.91 -15.61
CA GLU A 548 -12.40 -1.90 -16.51
C GLU A 548 -12.42 -3.31 -15.91
N LEU A 549 -12.14 -3.44 -14.61
CA LEU A 549 -12.21 -4.72 -13.89
C LEU A 549 -13.64 -5.25 -13.76
N LYS A 550 -14.65 -4.38 -13.61
CA LYS A 550 -16.07 -4.79 -13.67
C LYS A 550 -16.42 -5.30 -15.07
N GLY A 551 -16.02 -4.58 -16.12
CA GLY A 551 -16.21 -4.98 -17.52
C GLY A 551 -15.61 -6.36 -17.81
N ARG A 552 -14.32 -6.55 -17.52
CA ARG A 552 -13.65 -7.85 -17.73
C ARG A 552 -14.21 -8.99 -16.89
N ARG A 553 -14.73 -8.71 -15.69
CA ARG A 553 -15.44 -9.72 -14.88
C ARG A 553 -16.77 -10.13 -15.52
N ALA A 554 -17.50 -9.20 -16.12
CA ALA A 554 -18.72 -9.52 -16.88
C ALA A 554 -18.40 -10.33 -18.15
N GLU A 555 -17.39 -9.92 -18.92
CA GLU A 555 -16.90 -10.68 -20.10
C GLU A 555 -16.50 -12.11 -19.73
N LEU A 556 -15.76 -12.29 -18.62
CA LEU A 556 -15.34 -13.60 -18.15
C LEU A 556 -16.53 -14.46 -17.70
N ALA A 557 -17.52 -13.88 -17.01
CA ALA A 557 -18.75 -14.56 -16.63
C ALA A 557 -19.58 -15.00 -17.86
N ASP A 558 -19.64 -14.18 -18.90
CA ASP A 558 -20.28 -14.52 -20.17
C ASP A 558 -19.55 -15.65 -20.90
N VAL A 559 -18.21 -15.63 -20.92
CA VAL A 559 -17.40 -16.72 -21.49
C VAL A 559 -17.60 -18.02 -20.70
N GLU A 560 -17.60 -17.98 -19.37
CA GLU A 560 -17.92 -19.14 -18.53
C GLU A 560 -19.32 -19.68 -18.79
N SER A 561 -20.31 -18.80 -18.99
CA SER A 561 -21.70 -19.18 -19.27
C SER A 561 -21.81 -19.88 -20.63
N ARG A 562 -21.17 -19.33 -21.68
CA ARG A 562 -21.09 -19.95 -23.01
C ARG A 562 -20.40 -21.31 -22.96
N TRP A 563 -19.27 -21.42 -22.25
CA TRP A 563 -18.55 -22.69 -22.09
C TRP A 563 -19.37 -23.75 -21.36
N LYS A 564 -20.14 -23.36 -20.32
CA LYS A 564 -21.08 -24.27 -19.64
C LYS A 564 -22.18 -24.75 -20.61
N GLN A 565 -22.78 -23.84 -21.38
CA GLN A 565 -23.79 -24.19 -22.39
C GLN A 565 -23.23 -25.13 -23.48
N GLU A 566 -22.01 -24.89 -23.97
CA GLU A 566 -21.34 -25.79 -24.93
C GLU A 566 -21.05 -27.16 -24.31
N MET A 567 -20.60 -27.23 -23.05
CA MET A 567 -20.36 -28.49 -22.35
C MET A 567 -21.65 -29.28 -22.10
N ASP A 568 -22.74 -28.60 -21.75
CA ASP A 568 -24.06 -29.23 -21.59
C ASP A 568 -24.59 -29.74 -22.95
N ALA A 569 -24.45 -28.97 -24.03
CA ALA A 569 -24.83 -29.39 -25.38
C ALA A 569 -24.01 -30.60 -25.87
N LEU A 570 -22.68 -30.59 -25.64
CA LEU A 570 -21.81 -31.74 -25.96
C LEU A 570 -22.15 -32.97 -25.10
N SER A 571 -22.55 -32.77 -23.84
CA SER A 571 -23.02 -33.84 -22.96
C SER A 571 -24.34 -34.46 -23.45
N GLN A 572 -25.29 -33.63 -23.87
CA GLN A 572 -26.56 -34.06 -24.47
C GLN A 572 -26.33 -34.82 -25.78
N ALA A 573 -25.56 -34.25 -26.73
CA ALA A 573 -25.21 -34.92 -27.98
C ALA A 573 -24.51 -36.27 -27.74
N ARG A 574 -23.62 -36.35 -26.73
CA ARG A 574 -22.98 -37.62 -26.33
C ARG A 574 -23.97 -38.63 -25.74
N ALA A 575 -25.02 -38.17 -25.07
CA ALA A 575 -26.10 -39.03 -24.57
C ALA A 575 -27.01 -39.52 -25.72
N GLU A 576 -27.30 -38.68 -26.70
CA GLU A 576 -28.06 -39.04 -27.90
C GLU A 576 -27.30 -40.05 -28.76
N ILE A 577 -26.03 -39.80 -29.09
CA ILE A 577 -25.16 -40.76 -29.79
C ILE A 577 -25.09 -42.10 -29.04
N ARG A 578 -25.14 -42.12 -27.70
CA ARG A 578 -25.24 -43.35 -26.91
C ARG A 578 -26.58 -44.06 -27.10
N LYS A 579 -27.71 -43.33 -27.09
CA LYS A 579 -29.06 -43.88 -27.34
C LYS A 579 -29.17 -44.44 -28.76
N GLU A 580 -28.74 -43.70 -29.77
CA GLU A 580 -28.69 -44.15 -31.16
C GLU A 580 -27.80 -45.40 -31.29
N LYS A 581 -26.62 -45.41 -30.68
CA LYS A 581 -25.73 -46.58 -30.68
C LYS A 581 -26.35 -47.78 -29.97
N SER A 582 -27.17 -47.62 -28.93
CA SER A 582 -27.94 -48.75 -28.37
C SER A 582 -29.05 -49.21 -29.31
N SER A 583 -29.81 -48.28 -29.91
CA SER A 583 -30.88 -48.60 -30.86
C SER A 583 -30.37 -49.31 -32.11
N LEU A 584 -29.23 -48.88 -32.65
CA LEU A 584 -28.53 -49.54 -33.75
C LEU A 584 -28.01 -50.92 -33.36
N ARG A 585 -27.49 -51.11 -32.14
CA ARG A 585 -27.13 -52.45 -31.65
C ARG A 585 -28.34 -53.36 -31.54
N THR A 586 -29.48 -52.89 -31.04
CA THR A 586 -30.69 -53.71 -30.98
C THR A 586 -31.25 -54.03 -32.36
N LEU A 587 -31.18 -53.08 -33.31
CA LEU A 587 -31.57 -53.32 -34.70
C LEU A 587 -30.66 -54.36 -35.36
N VAL A 588 -29.35 -54.17 -35.30
CA VAL A 588 -28.36 -55.12 -35.85
C VAL A 588 -28.47 -56.49 -35.18
N GLN A 589 -28.73 -56.57 -33.87
CA GLN A 589 -28.99 -57.85 -33.20
C GLN A 589 -30.30 -58.49 -33.69
N GLY A 590 -31.34 -57.70 -33.94
CA GLY A 590 -32.59 -58.17 -34.55
C GLY A 590 -32.39 -58.71 -35.96
N ASP A 591 -31.65 -57.99 -36.80
CA ASP A 591 -31.30 -58.40 -38.16
C ASP A 591 -30.43 -59.67 -38.16
N LEU A 592 -29.44 -59.77 -37.26
CA LEU A 592 -28.61 -60.95 -37.09
C LEU A 592 -29.43 -62.17 -36.63
N ASN A 593 -30.37 -61.98 -35.70
CA ASN A 593 -31.27 -63.04 -35.26
C ASN A 593 -32.19 -63.48 -36.42
N ALA A 594 -32.78 -62.55 -37.17
CA ALA A 594 -33.64 -62.86 -38.31
C ALA A 594 -32.88 -63.52 -39.48
N LEU A 595 -31.59 -63.18 -39.66
CA LEU A 595 -30.70 -63.87 -40.59
C LEU A 595 -30.37 -65.29 -40.11
N SER A 596 -30.13 -65.48 -38.80
CA SER A 596 -29.93 -66.81 -38.20
C SER A 596 -31.17 -67.69 -38.32
N GLU A 597 -32.37 -67.13 -38.12
CA GLU A 597 -33.65 -67.84 -38.31
C GLU A 597 -33.84 -68.26 -39.77
N LYS A 598 -33.50 -67.39 -40.73
CA LYS A 598 -33.50 -67.72 -42.16
C LYS A 598 -32.43 -68.73 -42.54
N GLU A 599 -31.26 -68.69 -41.91
CA GLU A 599 -30.22 -69.71 -42.09
C GLU A 599 -30.73 -71.07 -41.60
N ASP A 600 -31.38 -71.13 -40.43
CA ASP A 600 -32.02 -72.35 -39.92
C ASP A 600 -33.16 -72.84 -40.83
N GLU A 601 -33.97 -71.95 -41.40
CA GLU A 601 -34.99 -72.30 -42.41
C GLU A 601 -34.37 -72.87 -43.69
N LEU A 602 -33.31 -72.24 -44.21
CA LEU A 602 -32.59 -72.73 -45.39
C LEU A 602 -31.91 -74.07 -45.11
N VAL A 603 -31.32 -74.26 -43.93
CA VAL A 603 -30.72 -75.53 -43.50
C VAL A 603 -31.79 -76.62 -43.35
N LYS A 604 -33.00 -76.31 -42.89
CA LYS A 604 -34.14 -77.25 -42.91
C LYS A 604 -34.54 -77.61 -44.35
N ALA A 605 -34.72 -76.61 -45.22
CA ALA A 605 -35.07 -76.84 -46.62
C ALA A 605 -34.02 -77.67 -47.36
N VAL A 606 -32.72 -77.42 -47.14
CA VAL A 606 -31.62 -78.23 -47.69
C VAL A 606 -31.68 -79.67 -47.19
N LYS A 607 -31.95 -79.91 -45.90
CA LYS A 607 -32.14 -81.26 -45.35
C LYS A 607 -33.35 -81.98 -45.97
N GLU A 608 -34.43 -81.27 -46.30
CA GLU A 608 -35.57 -81.82 -47.03
C GLU A 608 -35.22 -82.15 -48.49
N PHE A 609 -34.52 -81.25 -49.19
CA PHE A 609 -34.02 -81.53 -50.55
C PHE A 609 -33.02 -82.68 -50.59
N GLU A 610 -32.15 -82.85 -49.59
CA GLU A 610 -31.29 -84.04 -49.46
C GLU A 610 -32.10 -85.32 -49.26
N LYS A 611 -33.16 -85.26 -48.45
CA LYS A 611 -34.07 -86.40 -48.22
C LYS A 611 -34.80 -86.78 -49.50
N ASP A 612 -35.26 -85.80 -50.28
CA ASP A 612 -35.94 -86.02 -51.56
C ASP A 612 -34.98 -86.47 -52.65
N ARG A 613 -33.76 -85.95 -52.70
CA ARG A 613 -32.68 -86.48 -53.56
C ARG A 613 -32.39 -87.96 -53.25
N ARG A 614 -32.41 -88.37 -51.99
CA ARG A 614 -32.27 -89.79 -51.60
C ARG A 614 -33.46 -90.63 -52.06
N LYS A 615 -34.70 -90.12 -51.97
CA LYS A 615 -35.88 -90.81 -52.52
C LYS A 615 -35.75 -91.00 -54.04
N LEU A 616 -35.43 -89.93 -54.77
CA LEU A 616 -35.26 -89.95 -56.23
C LEU A 616 -34.18 -90.94 -56.66
N ALA A 617 -33.03 -91.00 -55.95
CA ALA A 617 -32.02 -92.02 -56.20
C ALA A 617 -32.57 -93.46 -56.02
N THR A 618 -33.36 -93.72 -54.96
CA THR A 618 -33.99 -95.05 -54.79
C THR A 618 -35.09 -95.35 -55.82
N GLU A 619 -35.70 -94.33 -56.43
CA GLU A 619 -36.64 -94.50 -57.55
C GLU A 619 -35.91 -94.73 -58.87
N GLU A 620 -34.79 -94.05 -59.10
CA GLU A 620 -33.88 -94.28 -60.22
C GLU A 620 -33.33 -95.72 -60.20
N ASP A 621 -32.85 -96.21 -59.05
CA ASP A 621 -32.43 -97.61 -58.87
C ASP A 621 -33.54 -98.61 -59.20
N ARG A 622 -34.79 -98.32 -58.82
CA ARG A 622 -35.96 -99.14 -59.16
C ARG A 622 -36.29 -99.11 -60.65
N LEU A 623 -36.17 -97.96 -61.29
CA LEU A 623 -36.37 -97.80 -62.73
C LEU A 623 -35.29 -98.54 -63.51
N VAL A 624 -34.01 -98.44 -63.11
CA VAL A 624 -32.89 -99.20 -63.70
C VAL A 624 -33.09 -100.71 -63.53
N ALA A 625 -33.56 -101.17 -62.37
CA ALA A 625 -33.91 -102.57 -62.16
C ALA A 625 -35.02 -103.04 -63.12
N ARG A 626 -36.05 -102.21 -63.35
CA ARG A 626 -37.16 -102.52 -64.25
C ARG A 626 -36.77 -102.45 -65.74
N VAL A 627 -35.85 -101.56 -66.13
CA VAL A 627 -35.27 -101.56 -67.48
C VAL A 627 -34.52 -102.87 -67.73
N ARG A 628 -33.69 -103.33 -66.80
CA ARG A 628 -32.99 -104.63 -66.90
C ARG A 628 -33.96 -105.83 -66.98
N GLU A 629 -35.14 -105.73 -66.37
CA GLU A 629 -36.19 -106.75 -66.49
C GLU A 629 -36.84 -106.72 -67.88
N LEU A 630 -37.14 -105.53 -68.42
CA LEU A 630 -37.64 -105.36 -69.79
C LEU A 630 -36.63 -105.87 -70.84
N GLU A 631 -35.34 -105.58 -70.68
CA GLU A 631 -34.26 -106.09 -71.54
C GLU A 631 -34.22 -107.62 -71.60
N ARG A 632 -34.46 -108.31 -70.47
CA ARG A 632 -34.59 -109.78 -70.44
C ARG A 632 -35.81 -110.25 -71.24
N THR A 633 -36.98 -109.63 -71.05
CA THR A 633 -38.18 -110.00 -71.79
C THR A 633 -38.05 -109.76 -73.30
N ALA A 634 -37.34 -108.70 -73.71
CA ALA A 634 -37.02 -108.44 -75.11
C ALA A 634 -36.11 -109.52 -75.71
N HIS A 635 -35.09 -109.97 -74.96
CA HIS A 635 -34.22 -111.06 -75.38
C HIS A 635 -34.95 -112.43 -75.49
N GLU A 636 -35.95 -112.68 -74.63
CA GLU A 636 -36.82 -113.86 -74.75
C GLU A 636 -37.73 -113.77 -75.97
N HIS A 637 -38.32 -112.60 -76.25
CA HIS A 637 -39.10 -112.38 -77.47
C HIS A 637 -38.30 -112.64 -78.75
N GLY A 638 -37.03 -112.21 -78.81
CA GLY A 638 -36.15 -112.48 -79.96
C GLY A 638 -35.93 -113.97 -80.24
N LYS A 639 -35.95 -114.83 -79.20
CA LYS A 639 -35.87 -116.30 -79.37
C LYS A 639 -37.15 -116.89 -79.96
N VAL A 640 -38.31 -116.34 -79.58
CA VAL A 640 -39.62 -116.76 -80.12
C VAL A 640 -39.76 -116.35 -81.58
N GLU A 641 -39.30 -115.14 -81.94
CA GLU A 641 -39.36 -114.64 -83.32
C GLU A 641 -38.47 -115.47 -84.28
N ALA A 642 -37.29 -115.90 -83.83
CA ALA A 642 -36.43 -116.82 -84.57
C ALA A 642 -37.09 -118.20 -84.81
N GLN A 643 -37.86 -118.71 -83.84
CA GLN A 643 -38.63 -119.94 -84.00
C GLN A 643 -39.82 -119.79 -84.96
N PHE A 644 -40.39 -118.58 -85.08
CA PHE A 644 -41.47 -118.28 -86.03
C PHE A 644 -40.97 -118.28 -87.48
N LYS A 645 -39.85 -117.60 -87.76
CA LYS A 645 -39.24 -117.56 -89.11
C LYS A 645 -38.83 -118.97 -89.60
N ALA A 646 -38.36 -119.83 -88.70
CA ALA A 646 -38.08 -121.24 -89.02
C ALA A 646 -39.34 -122.05 -89.40
N ARG A 647 -40.53 -121.67 -88.90
CA ARG A 647 -41.82 -122.30 -89.27
C ARG A 647 -42.38 -121.78 -90.58
N GLU A 648 -42.25 -120.48 -90.89
CA GLU A 648 -42.66 -119.92 -92.18
C GLU A 648 -41.91 -120.58 -93.35
N GLN A 649 -40.58 -120.74 -93.22
CA GLN A 649 -39.77 -121.41 -94.25
C GLN A 649 -40.21 -122.87 -94.52
N ALA A 650 -40.80 -123.55 -93.52
CA ALA A 650 -41.31 -124.91 -93.66
C ALA A 650 -42.68 -124.97 -94.35
N LEU A 651 -43.51 -123.92 -94.25
CA LEU A 651 -44.83 -123.85 -94.89
C LEU A 651 -44.74 -123.60 -96.39
N VAL A 652 -43.82 -122.73 -96.84
CA VAL A 652 -43.59 -122.46 -98.28
C VAL A 652 -43.24 -123.75 -99.03
N ASN A 653 -42.41 -124.61 -98.44
CA ASN A 653 -42.06 -125.92 -99.01
C ASN A 653 -43.24 -126.91 -99.10
N PHE A 654 -44.31 -126.69 -98.33
CA PHE A 654 -45.54 -127.49 -98.38
C PHE A 654 -46.50 -127.03 -99.49
N GLU A 655 -46.57 -125.73 -99.79
CA GLU A 655 -47.42 -125.19 -100.86
C GLU A 655 -46.96 -125.65 -102.25
N ASP A 656 -45.64 -125.66 -102.51
CA ASP A 656 -45.05 -126.18 -103.75
C ASP A 656 -45.33 -127.69 -103.99
N ALA A 657 -45.59 -128.44 -102.92
CA ALA A 657 -45.95 -129.86 -103.01
C ALA A 657 -47.45 -130.08 -103.32
N LEU A 658 -48.33 -129.13 -102.96
CA LEU A 658 -49.76 -129.19 -103.22
C LEU A 658 -50.08 -128.81 -104.67
N ASN A 659 -49.49 -127.73 -105.20
CA ASN A 659 -49.69 -127.27 -106.57
C ASN A 659 -49.37 -128.35 -107.63
N LYS A 660 -48.39 -129.23 -107.36
CA LYS A 660 -48.04 -130.36 -108.24
C LYS A 660 -49.08 -131.50 -108.23
N LYS A 661 -49.89 -131.65 -107.18
CA LYS A 661 -50.97 -132.66 -107.13
C LYS A 661 -52.26 -132.17 -107.79
N GLU A 662 -52.54 -130.87 -107.70
CA GLU A 662 -53.74 -130.26 -108.31
C GLU A 662 -53.73 -130.34 -109.85
N ALA A 663 -52.56 -130.17 -110.47
CA ALA A 663 -52.37 -130.33 -111.91
C ALA A 663 -52.69 -131.75 -112.44
N ILE A 664 -52.58 -132.79 -111.59
CA ILE A 664 -52.86 -134.19 -111.96
C ILE A 664 -54.37 -134.47 -111.89
N LEU A 665 -55.07 -133.91 -110.90
CA LEU A 665 -56.52 -134.07 -110.71
C LEU A 665 -57.35 -133.40 -111.82
N ASN A 666 -56.93 -132.23 -112.29
CA ASN A 666 -57.64 -131.53 -113.38
C ASN A 666 -57.57 -132.25 -114.75
N LYS A 667 -56.63 -133.19 -114.92
CA LYS A 667 -56.49 -133.99 -116.16
C LYS A 667 -57.41 -135.22 -116.19
N SER A 668 -57.73 -135.80 -115.02
CA SER A 668 -58.65 -136.92 -114.90
C SER A 668 -60.13 -136.49 -114.88
N LEU A 669 -60.44 -135.27 -114.41
CA LEU A 669 -61.82 -134.75 -114.39
C LEU A 669 -62.44 -134.67 -115.80
N LYS A 670 -61.70 -134.15 -116.80
CA LYS A 670 -62.19 -133.99 -118.18
C LYS A 670 -62.54 -135.31 -118.87
N GLN A 671 -61.89 -136.42 -118.50
CA GLN A 671 -62.17 -137.74 -119.10
C GLN A 671 -63.46 -138.37 -118.57
N ALA A 672 -63.95 -137.93 -117.40
CA ALA A 672 -65.20 -138.44 -116.81
C ALA A 672 -66.46 -137.77 -117.39
N GLU A 673 -66.36 -136.53 -117.88
CA GLU A 673 -67.53 -135.75 -118.33
C GLU A 673 -68.04 -136.18 -119.72
N GLU A 674 -67.15 -136.59 -120.63
CA GLU A 674 -67.54 -137.08 -121.96
C GLU A 674 -68.25 -138.45 -121.89
N ALA A 675 -67.88 -139.29 -120.93
CA ALA A 675 -68.56 -140.57 -120.68
C ALA A 675 -70.01 -140.38 -120.18
N ARG A 676 -70.29 -139.26 -119.48
CA ARG A 676 -71.61 -138.99 -118.88
C ARG A 676 -72.66 -138.61 -119.93
N LYS A 677 -72.30 -137.80 -120.94
CA LYS A 677 -73.24 -137.38 -122.00
C LYS A 677 -73.81 -138.54 -122.83
N LYS A 678 -73.01 -139.57 -123.12
CA LYS A 678 -73.46 -140.76 -123.88
C LYS A 678 -74.44 -141.66 -123.11
N ALA A 679 -74.52 -141.52 -121.78
CA ALA A 679 -75.41 -142.33 -120.93
C ALA A 679 -76.83 -141.74 -120.77
N GLU A 680 -77.03 -140.45 -121.10
CA GLU A 680 -78.31 -139.75 -120.87
C GLU A 680 -79.27 -139.91 -122.07
N GLU A 681 -78.77 -139.92 -123.32
CA GLU A 681 -79.60 -140.12 -124.52
C GLU A 681 -80.30 -141.50 -124.57
N LEU A 682 -79.68 -142.54 -124.01
CA LEU A 682 -80.27 -143.89 -123.95
C LEU A 682 -81.40 -144.01 -122.90
N ARG A 683 -81.48 -143.09 -121.92
CA ARG A 683 -82.49 -143.15 -120.86
C ARG A 683 -83.83 -142.53 -121.26
N ALA A 684 -83.85 -141.64 -122.25
CA ALA A 684 -85.07 -140.98 -122.73
C ALA A 684 -86.08 -141.91 -123.45
N LYS A 685 -85.63 -143.07 -123.96
CA LYS A 685 -86.47 -143.99 -124.76
C LYS A 685 -87.31 -144.99 -123.94
N ILE A 686 -87.15 -145.04 -122.61
CA ILE A 686 -87.69 -146.14 -121.78
C ILE A 686 -88.94 -145.76 -120.94
N SER A 687 -89.27 -144.46 -120.79
CA SER A 687 -90.32 -144.03 -119.85
C SER A 687 -91.78 -144.13 -120.33
N LYS A 688 -92.06 -144.48 -121.60
CA LYS A 688 -93.43 -144.59 -122.15
C LYS A 688 -94.10 -145.98 -122.07
N VAL A 689 -93.51 -146.95 -121.35
CA VAL A 689 -93.98 -148.37 -121.34
C VAL A 689 -94.52 -148.82 -119.97
N LYS A 690 -94.80 -147.91 -119.01
CA LYS A 690 -95.22 -148.29 -117.64
C LYS A 690 -96.45 -147.56 -117.07
N GLU A 691 -97.40 -147.18 -117.92
CA GLU A 691 -98.79 -146.92 -117.48
C GLU A 691 -99.61 -148.23 -117.32
N THR A 692 -99.20 -149.32 -117.96
CA THR A 692 -99.90 -150.63 -117.93
C THR A 692 -99.43 -151.60 -116.84
N LYS A 693 -99.13 -151.09 -115.63
CA LYS A 693 -98.94 -151.94 -114.44
C LYS A 693 -99.76 -151.52 -113.21
N ALA A 694 -100.70 -150.61 -113.39
CA ALA A 694 -101.72 -150.29 -112.38
C ALA A 694 -102.70 -151.46 -112.17
N ASP A 695 -103.05 -152.22 -113.22
CA ASP A 695 -104.03 -153.31 -113.16
C ASP A 695 -103.58 -154.50 -112.29
N ILE A 696 -102.27 -154.78 -112.24
CA ILE A 696 -101.74 -155.95 -111.51
C ILE A 696 -101.91 -155.79 -109.98
N LYS A 697 -102.11 -154.57 -109.45
CA LYS A 697 -102.41 -154.36 -108.03
C LYS A 697 -103.84 -154.75 -107.62
N ARG A 698 -104.76 -154.99 -108.56
CA ARG A 698 -106.09 -155.57 -108.24
C ARG A 698 -106.05 -157.07 -107.98
N LEU A 699 -105.04 -157.80 -108.50
CA LEU A 699 -104.98 -159.26 -108.40
C LEU A 699 -104.17 -159.78 -107.21
N THR A 700 -103.23 -159.02 -106.66
CA THR A 700 -102.42 -159.47 -105.51
C THR A 700 -103.08 -159.28 -104.14
N PHE A 701 -104.20 -158.56 -104.04
CA PHE A 701 -105.04 -158.55 -102.84
C PHE A 701 -105.54 -159.97 -102.48
N ILE A 702 -105.90 -160.75 -103.50
CA ILE A 702 -106.38 -162.14 -103.39
C ILE A 702 -105.27 -163.10 -102.90
N ARG A 703 -103.98 -162.79 -103.16
CA ARG A 703 -102.86 -163.64 -102.72
C ARG A 703 -102.70 -163.65 -101.19
N ASN A 704 -102.89 -162.49 -100.54
CA ASN A 704 -102.66 -162.36 -99.10
C ASN A 704 -103.75 -163.07 -98.26
N GLU A 705 -104.89 -163.38 -98.88
CA GLU A 705 -105.97 -164.17 -98.28
C GLU A 705 -105.61 -165.67 -98.16
N LEU A 706 -104.66 -166.16 -98.94
CA LEU A 706 -104.27 -167.57 -99.03
C LEU A 706 -103.01 -167.94 -98.20
N GLU A 707 -102.04 -167.04 -98.07
CA GLU A 707 -100.86 -167.28 -97.19
C GLU A 707 -101.20 -167.16 -95.69
N TRP A 708 -102.36 -166.56 -95.33
CA TRP A 708 -102.92 -166.60 -93.97
C TRP A 708 -103.38 -168.01 -93.56
N THR A 709 -103.75 -168.85 -94.53
CA THR A 709 -104.30 -170.19 -94.32
C THR A 709 -103.22 -171.27 -94.23
N ILE A 710 -102.09 -171.12 -94.92
CA ILE A 710 -101.14 -172.21 -95.14
C ILE A 710 -100.32 -172.57 -93.88
N GLU A 711 -99.69 -171.62 -93.18
CA GLU A 711 -98.91 -171.95 -91.97
C GLU A 711 -99.52 -171.42 -90.65
N ARG A 712 -100.85 -171.32 -90.68
CA ARG A 712 -101.74 -171.63 -89.55
C ARG A 712 -101.47 -173.04 -88.99
N GLU A 713 -100.91 -173.94 -89.81
CA GLU A 713 -100.39 -175.27 -89.44
C GLU A 713 -99.07 -175.24 -88.63
N SER A 714 -98.16 -174.28 -88.84
CA SER A 714 -96.92 -174.19 -88.02
C SER A 714 -97.09 -173.41 -86.71
N ARG A 715 -98.22 -172.71 -86.51
CA ARG A 715 -98.52 -172.00 -85.26
C ARG A 715 -99.18 -172.92 -84.23
N LYS A 716 -98.40 -173.77 -83.52
CA LYS A 716 -98.56 -174.08 -82.06
C LYS A 716 -97.69 -175.24 -81.52
N VAL A 717 -97.09 -176.08 -82.36
CA VAL A 717 -96.30 -177.25 -81.92
C VAL A 717 -94.95 -177.20 -82.66
N ILE A 718 -93.80 -176.96 -82.02
CA ILE A 718 -93.44 -177.15 -80.61
C ILE A 718 -93.38 -175.83 -79.84
N ALA A 719 -94.47 -175.49 -79.15
CA ALA A 719 -94.31 -174.84 -77.84
C ALA A 719 -93.67 -175.88 -76.90
N LEU A 720 -92.55 -175.62 -76.20
CA LEU A 720 -91.89 -174.35 -75.89
C LEU A 720 -90.41 -174.36 -76.36
N GLY A 721 -90.08 -173.64 -77.43
CA GLY A 721 -88.71 -173.48 -77.98
C GLY A 721 -88.68 -172.54 -79.21
N GLY A 722 -87.56 -172.12 -79.78
CA GLY A 722 -86.13 -172.29 -79.47
C GLY A 722 -85.34 -171.01 -79.85
N LYS A 723 -84.17 -170.71 -79.25
CA LYS A 723 -82.80 -171.21 -79.50
C LYS A 723 -82.01 -170.52 -80.66
N LEU A 724 -80.88 -169.93 -80.24
CA LEU A 724 -79.71 -169.36 -80.96
C LEU A 724 -79.73 -167.86 -81.38
N HIS A 725 -78.69 -167.15 -80.92
CA HIS A 725 -78.18 -165.79 -81.30
C HIS A 725 -78.80 -164.49 -80.70
N HIS A 726 -78.21 -164.04 -79.58
CA HIS A 726 -77.55 -162.72 -79.38
C HIS A 726 -76.82 -162.77 -78.02
N LEU A 727 -75.50 -162.54 -77.89
CA LEU A 727 -74.73 -161.30 -78.06
C LEU A 727 -75.28 -160.13 -77.22
N GLU A 728 -74.53 -159.55 -76.26
CA GLU A 728 -73.19 -159.86 -75.74
C GLU A 728 -73.08 -159.30 -74.30
N GLU A 729 -72.36 -159.97 -73.40
CA GLU A 729 -72.55 -159.80 -71.95
C GLU A 729 -71.62 -158.73 -71.31
N LYS A 730 -72.19 -157.98 -70.35
CA LYS A 730 -71.50 -156.98 -69.49
C LYS A 730 -70.56 -157.74 -68.53
N VAL A 731 -69.42 -157.22 -68.09
CA VAL A 731 -69.24 -156.02 -67.24
C VAL A 731 -67.87 -155.35 -67.52
N GLN A 732 -67.85 -154.02 -67.64
CA GLN A 732 -66.70 -153.19 -68.06
C GLN A 732 -65.73 -152.89 -66.88
N VAL A 733 -64.40 -153.07 -66.94
CA VAL A 733 -63.33 -152.45 -67.79
C VAL A 733 -63.06 -150.99 -67.39
N ALA A 734 -62.05 -150.65 -66.54
CA ALA A 734 -60.57 -150.63 -66.70
C ALA A 734 -60.07 -149.46 -67.58
N LYS A 735 -59.07 -148.59 -67.27
CA LYS A 735 -57.88 -148.48 -66.38
C LYS A 735 -56.57 -149.20 -66.80
N HIS A 736 -55.52 -148.38 -67.04
CA HIS A 736 -54.06 -148.68 -67.12
C HIS A 736 -53.55 -149.49 -68.35
N PRO A 737 -52.22 -149.61 -68.61
CA PRO A 737 -51.00 -149.10 -67.92
C PRO A 737 -50.20 -148.07 -68.79
N THR A 738 -48.91 -147.66 -68.61
CA THR A 738 -47.75 -148.07 -67.76
C THR A 738 -46.83 -146.85 -67.38
N ALA A 739 -45.52 -147.04 -67.18
CA ALA A 739 -44.45 -146.04 -66.91
C ALA A 739 -43.13 -146.47 -67.68
N PRO A 740 -41.81 -146.16 -67.36
CA PRO A 740 -41.21 -145.85 -66.02
C PRO A 740 -39.87 -145.00 -65.90
N LYS A 741 -39.43 -144.76 -64.62
CA LYS A 741 -38.04 -144.42 -64.10
C LYS A 741 -37.50 -142.96 -64.32
N GLN A 742 -36.69 -142.31 -63.44
CA GLN A 742 -36.02 -142.64 -62.15
C GLN A 742 -35.46 -141.39 -61.34
N LYS A 743 -35.53 -141.38 -59.98
CA LYS A 743 -34.52 -140.89 -58.94
C LYS A 743 -34.05 -139.37 -58.89
N ILE A 744 -33.59 -138.70 -57.79
CA ILE A 744 -33.39 -138.91 -56.32
C ILE A 744 -33.02 -137.58 -55.53
N SER A 745 -33.34 -137.45 -54.21
CA SER A 745 -32.67 -136.64 -53.10
C SER A 745 -32.57 -135.07 -53.12
N LYS A 746 -32.32 -134.28 -52.04
CA LYS A 746 -32.82 -134.08 -50.62
C LYS A 746 -32.29 -132.71 -50.07
N GLN A 747 -32.83 -132.21 -48.94
CA GLN A 747 -32.48 -130.99 -48.13
C GLN A 747 -31.05 -131.02 -47.45
N PRO A 748 -30.57 -130.10 -46.54
CA PRO A 748 -31.10 -128.83 -45.91
C PRO A 748 -30.06 -127.64 -45.71
N MET A 749 -30.45 -126.64 -44.89
CA MET A 749 -29.74 -125.48 -44.21
C MET A 749 -28.48 -125.85 -43.34
N PRO A 750 -27.76 -124.93 -42.60
CA PRO A 750 -27.42 -123.47 -42.68
C PRO A 750 -25.94 -123.05 -42.26
N HIS A 751 -25.66 -121.72 -42.18
CA HIS A 751 -24.75 -120.99 -41.24
C HIS A 751 -23.19 -120.81 -41.40
N LYS A 752 -22.79 -119.52 -41.41
CA LYS A 752 -21.71 -118.79 -40.65
C LYS A 752 -20.18 -118.85 -40.98
N LEU A 753 -19.62 -117.62 -41.00
CA LEU A 753 -18.29 -117.12 -40.57
C LEU A 753 -17.09 -117.01 -41.55
N THR A 754 -16.32 -115.93 -41.30
CA THR A 754 -15.08 -115.36 -41.89
C THR A 754 -13.79 -116.14 -41.49
N PRO A 755 -12.51 -115.78 -41.85
CA PRO A 755 -11.96 -114.59 -42.56
C PRO A 755 -10.80 -114.89 -43.58
N ALA A 756 -10.01 -113.84 -43.90
CA ALA A 756 -8.57 -113.82 -44.27
C ALA A 756 -8.13 -113.73 -45.75
N ALA A 757 -7.06 -112.93 -45.96
CA ALA A 757 -6.22 -112.76 -47.16
C ALA A 757 -5.07 -113.82 -47.15
N PRO A 758 -4.06 -113.88 -48.06
CA PRO A 758 -3.52 -112.82 -48.96
C PRO A 758 -3.01 -113.30 -50.37
N GLU A 759 -2.14 -112.47 -50.97
CA GLU A 759 -1.10 -112.74 -52.01
C GLU A 759 -1.40 -112.52 -53.53
N GLU A 760 -0.37 -111.95 -54.18
CA GLU A 760 -0.19 -111.60 -55.61
C GLU A 760 0.42 -112.85 -56.38
N PRO A 761 1.13 -112.82 -57.56
CA PRO A 761 1.56 -111.72 -58.46
C PRO A 761 1.52 -112.01 -60.00
N GLY A 762 2.02 -111.07 -60.83
CA GLY A 762 2.35 -111.26 -62.27
C GLY A 762 2.18 -109.99 -63.13
N MET A 763 3.24 -109.21 -63.47
CA MET A 763 4.20 -109.38 -64.59
C MET A 763 3.58 -109.04 -65.99
N MET A 764 4.12 -108.22 -66.91
CA MET A 764 5.39 -107.45 -67.07
C MET A 764 5.25 -106.25 -68.07
N GLU A 765 6.16 -105.25 -67.97
CA GLU A 765 6.88 -104.51 -69.06
C GLU A 765 6.12 -103.76 -70.20
N ASP A 766 6.59 -102.66 -70.83
CA ASP A 766 7.88 -101.93 -70.74
C ASP A 766 7.85 -100.46 -71.29
N HIS A 767 8.94 -99.70 -71.04
CA HIS A 767 9.44 -98.49 -71.77
C HIS A 767 8.52 -97.22 -71.82
N GLN A 768 8.88 -95.98 -72.22
CA GLN A 768 10.05 -95.06 -72.24
C GLN A 768 9.49 -93.64 -72.62
N GLU A 769 10.06 -92.45 -72.35
CA GLU A 769 11.13 -91.94 -71.47
C GLU A 769 11.04 -90.38 -71.38
N SER A 770 11.96 -89.72 -70.63
CA SER A 770 12.37 -88.30 -70.71
C SER A 770 11.46 -87.17 -70.15
N GLY A 771 12.12 -86.14 -69.58
CA GLY A 771 11.76 -84.74 -69.89
C GLY A 771 11.15 -83.83 -68.82
N ILE A 772 11.97 -83.34 -67.86
CA ILE A 772 11.81 -82.06 -67.13
C ILE A 772 10.46 -81.86 -66.38
N ALA A 773 10.46 -82.12 -65.07
CA ALA A 773 9.28 -82.04 -64.23
C ALA A 773 8.76 -80.60 -64.00
N ALA A 774 7.54 -80.33 -64.47
CA ALA A 774 6.68 -79.29 -63.90
C ALA A 774 6.00 -79.85 -62.63
N ALA A 775 5.99 -79.06 -61.55
CA ALA A 775 5.52 -79.47 -60.22
C ALA A 775 4.10 -80.04 -60.24
N ARG A 776 3.89 -81.19 -59.58
CA ARG A 776 2.57 -81.84 -59.55
C ARG A 776 1.69 -81.28 -58.42
N PRO A 777 0.35 -81.26 -58.55
CA PRO A 777 -0.55 -80.75 -57.51
C PRO A 777 -0.42 -81.43 -56.13
N SER A 778 0.20 -82.61 -56.05
CA SER A 778 0.52 -83.31 -54.81
C SER A 778 1.59 -82.64 -53.94
N GLU A 779 2.35 -81.68 -54.47
CA GLU A 779 3.41 -80.96 -53.73
C GLU A 779 2.88 -79.75 -52.94
N ILE A 780 1.65 -79.32 -53.20
CA ILE A 780 1.03 -78.13 -52.59
C ILE A 780 1.02 -78.21 -51.04
N PRO A 781 0.54 -79.30 -50.39
CA PRO A 781 0.52 -79.38 -48.93
C PRO A 781 1.92 -79.35 -48.30
N HIS A 782 2.92 -79.91 -48.99
CA HIS A 782 4.28 -79.91 -48.49
C HIS A 782 4.91 -78.51 -48.53
N LEU A 783 4.70 -77.76 -49.61
CA LEU A 783 5.17 -76.37 -49.75
C LEU A 783 4.45 -75.42 -48.78
N LEU A 784 3.16 -75.63 -48.50
CA LEU A 784 2.42 -74.87 -47.49
C LEU A 784 3.00 -75.08 -46.09
N ASN A 785 3.18 -76.34 -45.68
CA ASN A 785 3.79 -76.66 -44.38
C ASN A 785 5.22 -76.11 -44.29
N GLN A 786 6.04 -76.27 -45.34
CA GLN A 786 7.40 -75.71 -45.37
C GLN A 786 7.43 -74.18 -45.27
N ALA A 787 6.43 -73.47 -45.79
CA ALA A 787 6.30 -72.02 -45.64
C ALA A 787 5.92 -71.63 -44.19
N HIS A 788 4.98 -72.35 -43.57
CA HIS A 788 4.61 -72.12 -42.16
C HIS A 788 5.77 -72.44 -41.21
N ASP A 789 6.44 -73.58 -41.39
CA ASP A 789 7.61 -73.99 -40.59
C ASP A 789 8.71 -72.92 -40.65
N ALA A 790 9.02 -72.40 -41.85
CA ALA A 790 9.99 -71.33 -42.05
C ALA A 790 9.57 -70.00 -41.38
N ILE A 791 8.27 -69.69 -41.33
CA ILE A 791 7.76 -68.51 -40.60
C ILE A 791 7.94 -68.70 -39.08
N THR A 792 7.59 -69.86 -38.54
CA THR A 792 7.81 -70.16 -37.10
C THR A 792 9.28 -70.23 -36.71
N ALA A 793 10.17 -70.62 -37.62
CA ALA A 793 11.63 -70.56 -37.44
C ALA A 793 12.23 -69.15 -37.68
N ASN A 794 11.40 -68.16 -38.01
CA ASN A 794 11.77 -66.79 -38.38
C ASN A 794 12.72 -66.66 -39.61
N ASP A 795 12.80 -67.68 -40.46
CA ASP A 795 13.54 -67.62 -41.73
C ASP A 795 12.68 -66.99 -42.84
N MET A 796 12.60 -65.67 -42.78
CA MET A 796 11.85 -64.85 -43.74
C MET A 796 12.41 -64.89 -45.17
N GLN A 797 13.65 -65.35 -45.39
CA GLN A 797 14.22 -65.55 -46.73
C GLN A 797 13.66 -66.83 -47.35
N THR A 798 13.68 -67.94 -46.61
CA THR A 798 13.14 -69.22 -47.09
C THR A 798 11.62 -69.15 -47.23
N ALA A 799 10.90 -68.56 -46.27
CA ALA A 799 9.44 -68.38 -46.36
C ALA A 799 9.01 -67.61 -47.62
N LYS A 800 9.73 -66.54 -48.00
CA LYS A 800 9.46 -65.78 -49.24
C LYS A 800 9.72 -66.61 -50.51
N ARG A 801 10.82 -67.37 -50.57
CA ARG A 801 11.12 -68.25 -51.72
C ARG A 801 10.09 -69.37 -51.89
N VAL A 802 9.58 -69.93 -50.80
CA VAL A 802 8.52 -70.96 -50.85
C VAL A 802 7.19 -70.33 -51.26
N LEU A 803 6.86 -69.12 -50.77
CA LEU A 803 5.68 -68.37 -51.21
C LEU A 803 5.68 -68.07 -52.72
N GLU A 804 6.83 -67.72 -53.30
CA GLU A 804 6.97 -67.50 -54.74
C GLU A 804 6.71 -68.79 -55.56
N LYS A 805 7.21 -69.95 -55.08
CA LYS A 805 6.89 -71.25 -55.68
C LYS A 805 5.39 -71.58 -55.59
N LEU A 806 4.77 -71.37 -54.42
CA LEU A 806 3.33 -71.56 -54.23
C LEU A 806 2.51 -70.66 -55.17
N GLN A 807 2.89 -69.38 -55.35
CA GLN A 807 2.25 -68.48 -56.30
C GLN A 807 2.38 -68.96 -57.76
N HIS A 808 3.51 -69.55 -58.13
CA HIS A 808 3.69 -70.13 -59.46
C HIS A 808 2.80 -71.36 -59.69
N VAL A 809 2.71 -72.27 -58.71
CA VAL A 809 1.82 -73.44 -58.76
C VAL A 809 0.35 -73.00 -58.81
N HIS A 810 -0.05 -72.02 -57.98
CA HIS A 810 -1.38 -71.42 -58.01
C HIS A 810 -1.73 -70.82 -59.39
N ALA A 811 -0.79 -70.15 -60.06
CA ALA A 811 -1.00 -69.65 -61.41
C ALA A 811 -1.30 -70.79 -62.40
N GLN A 812 -0.62 -71.93 -62.29
CA GLN A 812 -0.74 -73.10 -63.17
C GLN A 812 -1.97 -73.99 -62.89
N LEU A 813 -2.58 -73.94 -61.69
CA LEU A 813 -3.78 -74.71 -61.38
C LEU A 813 -4.95 -74.35 -62.32
N LYS A 814 -5.50 -75.36 -63.00
CA LYS A 814 -6.68 -75.24 -63.88
C LYS A 814 -8.01 -75.51 -63.15
N ASN A 815 -8.00 -76.31 -62.07
CA ASN A 815 -9.19 -76.50 -61.24
C ASN A 815 -9.44 -75.21 -60.44
N ILE A 816 -10.61 -74.59 -60.66
CA ILE A 816 -10.97 -73.29 -60.09
C ILE A 816 -11.14 -73.35 -58.57
N GLU A 817 -11.62 -74.46 -58.02
CA GLU A 817 -11.81 -74.63 -56.58
C GLU A 817 -10.46 -74.79 -55.87
N ALA A 818 -9.62 -75.71 -56.34
CA ALA A 818 -8.26 -75.90 -55.83
C ALA A 818 -7.40 -74.62 -55.96
N LYS A 819 -7.63 -73.84 -57.02
CA LYS A 819 -6.99 -72.52 -57.20
C LYS A 819 -7.49 -71.52 -56.16
N ARG A 820 -8.80 -71.49 -55.86
CA ARG A 820 -9.36 -70.61 -54.81
C ARG A 820 -8.84 -70.96 -53.42
N THR A 821 -8.86 -72.23 -53.00
CA THR A 821 -8.35 -72.63 -51.68
C THR A 821 -6.88 -72.27 -51.52
N LEU A 822 -6.02 -72.67 -52.48
CA LEU A 822 -4.60 -72.31 -52.45
C LEU A 822 -4.37 -70.79 -52.49
N GLY A 823 -5.24 -70.04 -53.17
CA GLY A 823 -5.20 -68.58 -53.21
C GLY A 823 -5.44 -67.92 -51.84
N TYR A 824 -6.33 -68.49 -51.01
CA TYR A 824 -6.54 -68.04 -49.63
C TYR A 824 -5.35 -68.37 -48.73
N GLU A 825 -4.80 -69.59 -48.81
CA GLU A 825 -3.64 -70.02 -48.01
C GLU A 825 -2.37 -69.19 -48.35
N ILE A 826 -2.15 -68.87 -49.64
CA ILE A 826 -1.08 -67.97 -50.08
C ILE A 826 -1.26 -66.54 -49.52
N LEU A 827 -2.50 -66.05 -49.39
CA LEU A 827 -2.76 -64.74 -48.79
C LEU A 827 -2.49 -64.74 -47.29
N ASP A 828 -2.83 -65.81 -46.58
CA ASP A 828 -2.59 -65.95 -45.14
C ASP A 828 -1.10 -66.08 -44.81
N ILE A 829 -0.35 -66.90 -45.55
CA ILE A 829 1.11 -66.98 -45.45
C ILE A 829 1.76 -65.60 -45.74
N LYS A 830 1.24 -64.86 -46.73
CA LYS A 830 1.73 -63.50 -47.07
C LYS A 830 1.39 -62.45 -46.00
N ALA A 831 0.28 -62.60 -45.29
CA ALA A 831 -0.05 -61.78 -44.12
C ALA A 831 0.86 -62.13 -42.94
N SER A 832 1.07 -63.42 -42.67
CA SER A 832 1.95 -63.93 -41.61
C SER A 832 3.41 -63.47 -41.79
N ILE A 833 3.97 -63.55 -43.00
CA ILE A 833 5.32 -63.02 -43.31
C ILE A 833 5.40 -61.50 -43.08
N LYS A 834 4.33 -60.75 -43.37
CA LYS A 834 4.30 -59.29 -43.11
C LYS A 834 4.25 -58.97 -41.63
N LEU A 835 3.50 -59.73 -40.83
CA LEU A 835 3.42 -59.55 -39.39
C LEU A 835 4.74 -59.94 -38.71
N ALA A 836 5.32 -61.09 -39.08
CA ALA A 836 6.62 -61.54 -38.58
C ALA A 836 7.81 -60.66 -38.99
N ALA A 837 7.66 -59.86 -40.07
CA ALA A 837 8.65 -58.85 -40.46
C ALA A 837 8.45 -57.48 -39.78
N LEU A 838 7.43 -57.32 -38.94
CA LEU A 838 7.15 -56.13 -38.13
C LEU A 838 7.43 -56.36 -36.62
N SER A 839 7.62 -57.61 -36.21
CA SER A 839 8.09 -58.05 -34.88
C SER A 839 9.60 -58.22 -34.85
#